data_AF-A0A1F4UPY4-F1
#
_entry.id   AF-A0A1F4UPY4-F1
#
_cell.length_a   1.000
_cell.length_b   1.000
_cell.length_c   1.000
_cell.angle_alpha   90.00
_cell.angle_beta   90.00
_cell.angle_gamma   90.00
#
_symmetry.space_group_name_H-M   'P 1'
#
loop_
_entity.id
_entity.type
_entity.pdbx_description
1 polymer ?
#
loop_
_entity_poly.entity_id
_entity_poly.type
_entity_poly.pdbx_seq_one_letter_code
_entity_poly.pdbx_strand_id
1 'polypeptide(L)'
;MTRERDIKKPDQGETGSPYPTLEKLFSTNDAARIIILESASNGYRDPRISIDTLADRYAGVFGKTGAPRKRKSHDFSLDDFQRDYEKELSDHAKPGDSYIMETVRKREANFMAKVLLSPSKDPEQVRQRQELIGRLASSDQLDDLIDLKDQTWQVFEGLWNFRQMLGNYRWEDTTLIEHYYAGTEFVPILANEYDRGSEVLEKEDVMEIVGEAVDRINGGLAGFAKLGDAFAVLKDPFIRQAFSGIPGDIAKLQQEMATLIPFDKKPAEKGKYYPEDKRDELEELFKSVEPYFFSFSAVLEFAKKIRDEGWQPVSFDASKPYEYAGGWNLEESKYGQIHNDGPVDAPITILSGANTSGKSFTMKSDFLIRVAAQSLGFAPARSGNLPHFDRFIFLDRAATNPQNDLSAFMREVENWKLALQDVNSKTRLYVDEGYSTTSPHDQASLLLATAGYIQERGGSVMLATHNDLLLDIAEQSPHMRVYNLQTEVGANGELVRHFKLQPGRSESLSYAVARAKQFPQTALAAVSDYLQRGRIEPSVFFGVDYPKLAAKTPEHREQEKQIASTLAQLFPNEPRDPLFHLFSLDYEMKPHGLLWHVARSMREETGGMHEPQELRSLIGQMILWQPSHTPEEILERQKIFEELTRDNIYGKLPPMVGQIGLLEETVALVGKYAREGVNKGLNPAQFSNDEISKIVKDIEYHLGPTQLDKLTKAIDAYLGIQVKLFGDLPAVSDLKNRYAILGEVNSALIQRWQSYRENPLTDEEQERVKVVIGNNTENSAKRLTAKDLQVAAIQMVASLREISNQLPAVGVRDLPLADIAEELGVLETYHRGGEEKEERRNNRSGMMWKIMEFLDLMQGGLPMAVGRLPVMMDHARALVQTLKSTDSVYLHQAANLIEGQLVKHEAILAGEAEAAVKEEIRSTIPGDAVSSFNHLSRSSGSLFFGRREAKATPFKAALEQVEALAMFAEIIDKQGLAKVKFNDTGEVHFRNAFSVFKGKSEQVANDIDFSPNTTRVQLLTGPNGSGKTFYEKGAVAGVLMALATGYAPADEATMPVFDTVTYLDRVVEKQDSNYSAFSQELEYWKELLGVLSSRKAAFAVVDEAFSTTSPGYQAAFSSAVVAEVLNSPHFLMLSTHNHDAVSSLTSDGIPLIKSSHFVFDVKDHQIKYHYRLQEGHQTSHAVEVARTMGLPEEILKNS
;
A
#
# COMPACT_ATOMS: atom_id res chain seq x y z
N MET A 1 -1.77 -18.60 -31.20
CA MET A 1 -1.09 -18.69 -32.50
C MET A 1 0.22 -19.42 -32.29
N THR A 2 0.39 -20.54 -32.97
CA THR A 2 1.52 -21.47 -32.92
C THR A 2 2.70 -20.96 -33.75
N ARG A 3 3.93 -21.18 -33.26
CA ARG A 3 5.10 -21.40 -34.11
C ARG A 3 5.52 -22.84 -33.91
N GLU A 4 5.01 -23.72 -34.76
CA GLU A 4 5.59 -25.05 -34.97
C GLU A 4 6.99 -24.85 -35.55
N ARG A 5 8.03 -25.37 -34.89
CA ARG A 5 9.31 -25.66 -35.54
C ARG A 5 9.27 -27.12 -35.94
N ASP A 6 9.42 -27.37 -37.24
CA ASP A 6 9.52 -28.69 -37.86
C ASP A 6 10.68 -29.49 -37.28
N ILE A 7 10.38 -30.40 -36.35
CA ILE A 7 11.19 -31.59 -36.13
C ILE A 7 10.46 -32.73 -36.85
N LYS A 8 11.08 -33.30 -37.89
CA LYS A 8 10.52 -34.46 -38.60
C LYS A 8 10.30 -35.60 -37.59
N LYS A 9 9.04 -35.90 -37.27
CA LYS A 9 8.64 -37.09 -36.51
C LYS A 9 9.07 -38.35 -37.30
N PRO A 10 9.65 -39.38 -36.67
CA PRO A 10 9.81 -40.68 -37.30
C PRO A 10 8.44 -41.26 -37.60
N ASP A 11 8.31 -41.93 -38.75
CA ASP A 11 7.09 -42.57 -39.25
C ASP A 11 6.52 -43.55 -38.19
N GLN A 12 5.51 -43.11 -37.43
CA GLN A 12 4.79 -43.99 -36.50
C GLN A 12 3.85 -44.85 -37.33
N GLY A 13 4.32 -46.03 -37.70
CA GLY A 13 3.64 -46.96 -38.59
C GLY A 13 2.16 -47.14 -38.25
N GLU A 14 1.31 -46.97 -39.27
CA GLU A 14 -0.08 -47.39 -39.24
C GLU A 14 -0.16 -48.91 -39.10
N THR A 15 -0.20 -49.41 -37.86
CA THR A 15 -0.70 -50.76 -37.57
C THR A 15 -2.14 -50.64 -37.09
N GLY A 16 -3.06 -51.30 -37.78
CA GLY A 16 -4.52 -51.19 -37.62
C GLY A 16 -5.10 -51.64 -36.27
N SER A 17 -4.79 -50.89 -35.20
CA SER A 17 -5.46 -50.97 -33.91
C SER A 17 -6.71 -50.10 -33.92
N PRO A 18 -7.88 -50.57 -33.44
CA PRO A 18 -9.11 -49.77 -33.40
C PRO A 18 -9.08 -48.65 -32.34
N TYR A 19 -8.03 -48.58 -31.52
CA TYR A 19 -7.95 -47.65 -30.39
C TYR A 19 -6.97 -46.47 -30.66
N PRO A 20 -7.33 -45.23 -30.30
CA PRO A 20 -6.49 -44.04 -30.47
C PRO A 20 -5.31 -43.95 -29.48
N THR A 21 -4.27 -43.20 -29.85
CA THR A 21 -3.15 -42.80 -28.97
C THR A 21 -3.54 -41.62 -28.07
N LEU A 22 -2.76 -41.38 -27.00
CA LEU A 22 -2.94 -40.22 -26.12
C LEU A 22 -2.90 -38.89 -26.87
N GLU A 23 -1.97 -38.75 -27.84
CA GLU A 23 -1.91 -37.56 -28.70
C GLU A 23 -3.27 -37.38 -29.41
N LYS A 24 -3.81 -38.40 -30.07
CA LYS A 24 -5.10 -38.30 -30.77
C LYS A 24 -6.30 -38.05 -29.83
N LEU A 25 -6.24 -38.53 -28.59
CA LEU A 25 -7.31 -38.35 -27.60
C LEU A 25 -7.36 -36.91 -27.05
N PHE A 26 -6.21 -36.25 -26.87
CA PHE A 26 -6.13 -34.94 -26.22
C PHE A 26 -5.65 -33.80 -27.14
N SER A 27 -5.06 -34.10 -28.31
CA SER A 27 -4.82 -33.13 -29.38
C SER A 27 -6.15 -32.79 -30.02
N THR A 28 -6.64 -31.57 -29.80
CA THR A 28 -7.91 -31.11 -30.38
C THR A 28 -7.64 -29.94 -31.30
N ASN A 29 -7.59 -30.21 -32.61
CA ASN A 29 -7.62 -29.17 -33.63
C ASN A 29 -8.96 -28.41 -33.65
N ASP A 30 -9.98 -28.90 -32.93
CA ASP A 30 -11.33 -28.33 -32.82
C ASP A 30 -11.89 -28.39 -31.39
N ALA A 31 -11.15 -27.86 -30.41
CA ALA A 31 -11.61 -27.76 -29.02
C ALA A 31 -12.83 -26.83 -28.88
N ALA A 32 -13.72 -27.14 -27.94
CA ALA A 32 -14.80 -26.23 -27.56
C ALA A 32 -14.19 -24.96 -26.98
N ARG A 33 -14.68 -23.80 -27.42
CA ARG A 33 -14.06 -22.51 -27.10
C ARG A 33 -14.48 -22.09 -25.70
N ILE A 34 -13.51 -21.84 -24.82
CA ILE A 34 -13.72 -21.14 -23.56
C ILE A 34 -13.34 -19.68 -23.78
N ILE A 35 -14.29 -18.78 -23.53
CA ILE A 35 -14.08 -17.33 -23.64
C ILE A 35 -14.42 -16.73 -22.28
N ILE A 36 -13.43 -16.14 -21.62
CA ILE A 36 -13.66 -15.34 -20.42
C ILE A 36 -13.39 -13.88 -20.77
N LEU A 37 -14.38 -13.03 -20.53
CA LEU A 37 -14.32 -11.60 -20.79
C LEU A 37 -14.25 -10.86 -19.45
N GLU A 38 -13.09 -10.25 -19.19
CA GLU A 38 -12.86 -9.44 -18.00
C GLU A 38 -12.78 -7.95 -18.33
N SER A 39 -13.25 -7.13 -17.41
CA SER A 39 -13.00 -5.69 -17.42
C SER A 39 -11.56 -5.40 -16.98
N ALA A 40 -10.61 -5.33 -17.92
CA ALA A 40 -9.20 -5.07 -17.61
C ALA A 40 -8.99 -3.74 -16.83
N SER A 41 -8.16 -3.77 -15.79
CA SER A 41 -7.80 -2.60 -14.97
C SER A 41 -6.86 -1.62 -15.68
N ASN A 42 -6.04 -2.10 -16.63
CA ASN A 42 -5.06 -1.32 -17.39
C ASN A 42 -5.40 -1.36 -18.89
N GLY A 43 -5.57 -0.18 -19.51
CA GLY A 43 -6.18 0.08 -20.83
C GLY A 43 -5.92 -0.86 -22.02
N TYR A 44 -6.85 -0.81 -22.98
CA TYR A 44 -6.79 -1.32 -24.36
C TYR A 44 -6.17 -2.70 -24.60
N ARG A 45 -6.36 -3.66 -23.68
CA ARG A 45 -6.11 -5.08 -23.97
C ARG A 45 -7.41 -5.76 -24.41
N ASP A 46 -7.26 -6.73 -25.31
CA ASP A 46 -8.33 -7.67 -25.65
C ASP A 46 -8.90 -8.27 -24.34
N PRO A 47 -10.21 -8.11 -24.04
CA PRO A 47 -10.79 -8.58 -22.80
C PRO A 47 -10.81 -10.10 -22.68
N ARG A 48 -10.47 -10.83 -23.76
CA ARG A 48 -10.38 -12.28 -23.78
C ARG A 48 -9.15 -12.77 -23.02
N ILE A 49 -9.38 -13.50 -21.94
CA ILE A 49 -8.32 -14.19 -21.21
C ILE A 49 -7.75 -15.32 -22.07
N SER A 50 -6.41 -15.37 -22.19
CA SER A 50 -5.74 -16.47 -22.89
C SER A 50 -5.86 -17.79 -22.12
N ILE A 51 -5.81 -18.91 -22.83
CA ILE A 51 -5.88 -20.25 -22.20
C ILE A 51 -4.73 -20.49 -21.22
N ASP A 52 -3.54 -19.95 -21.50
CA ASP A 52 -2.37 -20.07 -20.61
C ASP A 52 -2.60 -19.31 -19.31
N THR A 53 -3.08 -18.07 -19.39
CA THR A 53 -3.43 -17.26 -18.21
C THR A 53 -4.54 -17.92 -17.39
N LEU A 54 -5.51 -18.55 -18.05
CA LEU A 54 -6.59 -19.26 -17.37
C LEU A 54 -6.10 -20.54 -16.70
N ALA A 55 -5.20 -21.28 -17.35
CA ALA A 55 -4.56 -22.45 -16.77
C ALA A 55 -3.75 -22.09 -15.54
N ASP A 56 -2.97 -21.01 -15.59
CA ASP A 56 -2.21 -20.49 -14.43
C ASP A 56 -3.15 -20.16 -13.25
N ARG A 57 -4.30 -19.55 -13.53
CA ARG A 57 -5.32 -19.26 -12.50
C ARG A 57 -5.89 -20.54 -11.87
N TYR A 58 -6.10 -21.58 -12.66
CA TYR A 58 -6.74 -22.83 -12.24
C TYR A 58 -5.75 -23.94 -11.84
N ALA A 59 -4.44 -23.73 -11.96
CA ALA A 59 -3.42 -24.71 -11.55
C ALA A 59 -3.55 -25.07 -10.07
N GLY A 60 -3.93 -24.11 -9.21
CA GLY A 60 -4.14 -24.32 -7.78
C GLY A 60 -5.21 -25.38 -7.45
N VAL A 61 -6.12 -25.69 -8.38
CA VAL A 61 -7.13 -26.78 -8.23
C VAL A 61 -6.47 -28.15 -8.08
N PHE A 62 -5.31 -28.34 -8.71
CA PHE A 62 -4.63 -29.63 -8.83
C PHE A 62 -3.40 -29.75 -7.94
N GLY A 63 -2.79 -28.63 -7.55
CA GLY A 63 -1.72 -28.62 -6.56
C GLY A 63 -2.26 -29.10 -5.21
N LYS A 64 -1.69 -30.15 -4.62
CA LYS A 64 -1.98 -30.50 -3.23
C LYS A 64 -1.33 -29.45 -2.35
N THR A 65 -2.12 -28.48 -1.90
CA THR A 65 -2.00 -27.85 -0.58
C THR A 65 -3.35 -27.45 -0.03
N GLY A 66 -3.46 -27.49 1.30
CA GLY A 66 -4.69 -27.16 2.00
C GLY A 66 -5.24 -25.81 1.55
N ALA A 67 -6.57 -25.68 1.63
CA ALA A 67 -7.40 -24.50 1.36
C ALA A 67 -6.66 -23.17 1.17
N PRO A 68 -7.04 -22.33 0.19
CA PRO A 68 -6.56 -20.96 0.13
C PRO A 68 -6.86 -20.28 1.47
N ARG A 69 -5.82 -20.03 2.29
CA ARG A 69 -6.00 -19.24 3.51
C ARG A 69 -6.48 -17.86 3.07
N LYS A 70 -7.68 -17.49 3.51
CA LYS A 70 -8.20 -16.12 3.43
C LYS A 70 -7.09 -15.16 3.85
N ARG A 71 -6.64 -14.30 2.93
CA ARG A 71 -5.86 -13.12 3.28
C ARG A 71 -6.69 -12.29 4.26
N LYS A 72 -6.28 -12.27 5.53
CA LYS A 72 -6.68 -11.18 6.42
C LYS A 72 -5.76 -10.02 6.08
N SER A 73 -6.34 -8.96 5.55
CA SER A 73 -5.73 -7.63 5.52
C SER A 73 -5.23 -7.31 6.92
N HIS A 74 -3.95 -6.96 7.09
CA HIS A 74 -3.42 -5.90 7.97
C HIS A 74 -1.92 -5.73 7.66
N ASP A 75 -1.50 -4.47 7.58
CA ASP A 75 -0.16 -3.86 7.43
C ASP A 75 1.06 -4.73 7.08
N PHE A 76 1.64 -4.45 5.91
CA PHE A 76 2.91 -5.00 5.45
C PHE A 76 4.10 -4.22 6.03
N SER A 77 4.90 -4.88 6.87
CA SER A 77 6.32 -4.55 7.07
C SER A 77 7.17 -5.40 6.13
N LEU A 78 8.31 -4.88 5.65
CA LEU A 78 9.23 -5.61 4.76
C LEU A 78 9.77 -6.92 5.38
N ASP A 79 9.75 -7.04 6.71
CA ASP A 79 10.16 -8.25 7.43
C ASP A 79 9.08 -9.35 7.37
N ASP A 80 7.81 -9.00 7.13
CA ASP A 80 6.72 -9.98 6.96
C ASP A 80 6.73 -10.61 5.56
N PHE A 81 7.27 -9.93 4.54
CA PHE A 81 7.41 -10.49 3.19
C PHE A 81 8.37 -11.68 3.15
N GLN A 82 9.46 -11.62 3.92
CA GLN A 82 10.44 -12.71 4.01
C GLN A 82 9.89 -13.86 4.86
N ARG A 83 9.14 -13.55 5.92
CA ARG A 83 8.57 -14.54 6.84
C ARG A 83 7.34 -15.26 6.26
N ASP A 84 6.53 -14.60 5.44
CA ASP A 84 5.44 -15.23 4.69
C ASP A 84 5.94 -15.98 3.46
N TYR A 85 7.02 -15.52 2.81
CA TYR A 85 7.68 -16.27 1.71
C TYR A 85 8.29 -17.59 2.20
N GLU A 86 8.97 -17.59 3.35
CA GLU A 86 9.50 -18.80 3.99
C GLU A 86 8.40 -19.72 4.56
N LYS A 87 7.24 -19.16 4.93
CA LYS A 87 6.10 -19.92 5.46
C LYS A 87 5.21 -20.48 4.35
N GLU A 88 5.07 -19.79 3.22
CA GLU A 88 4.48 -20.28 1.97
C GLU A 88 5.28 -21.48 1.40
N LEU A 89 6.62 -21.45 1.53
CA LEU A 89 7.50 -22.58 1.20
C LEU A 89 7.31 -23.79 2.14
N SER A 90 6.94 -23.56 3.41
CA SER A 90 6.82 -24.63 4.42
C SER A 90 5.50 -25.40 4.38
N ASP A 91 4.42 -24.78 3.93
CA ASP A 91 3.09 -25.42 3.94
C ASP A 91 2.87 -26.32 2.70
N HIS A 92 3.77 -26.31 1.69
CA HIS A 92 3.55 -26.89 0.36
C HIS A 92 4.52 -28.01 -0.09
N ALA A 93 5.56 -28.25 0.70
CA ALA A 93 6.51 -29.33 0.52
C ALA A 93 6.23 -30.49 1.49
N LYS A 94 6.36 -31.75 1.06
CA LYS A 94 6.65 -32.81 2.04
C LYS A 94 8.00 -32.47 2.68
N PRO A 95 8.23 -32.71 3.98
CA PRO A 95 9.54 -32.48 4.59
C PRO A 95 10.64 -33.15 3.74
N GLY A 96 11.50 -32.34 3.09
CA GLY A 96 12.55 -32.81 2.18
C GLY A 96 12.38 -32.52 0.67
N ASP A 97 11.29 -31.90 0.20
CA ASP A 97 11.16 -31.49 -1.21
C ASP A 97 12.02 -30.25 -1.54
N SER A 98 12.67 -30.21 -2.71
CA SER A 98 13.48 -29.07 -3.20
C SER A 98 12.64 -28.01 -3.95
N TYR A 99 13.14 -26.77 -4.09
CA TYR A 99 12.48 -25.70 -4.89
C TYR A 99 12.14 -26.13 -6.34
N ILE A 100 12.95 -27.01 -6.91
CA ILE A 100 12.75 -27.54 -8.26
C ILE A 100 11.52 -28.46 -8.28
N MET A 101 11.27 -29.21 -7.21
CA MET A 101 10.08 -30.05 -7.07
C MET A 101 8.79 -29.25 -7.02
N GLU A 102 8.80 -28.10 -6.34
CA GLU A 102 7.68 -27.17 -6.35
C GLU A 102 7.39 -26.65 -7.76
N THR A 103 8.45 -26.30 -8.50
CA THR A 103 8.34 -25.84 -9.89
C THR A 103 7.77 -26.91 -10.82
N VAL A 104 8.22 -28.15 -10.71
CA VAL A 104 7.72 -29.28 -11.52
C VAL A 104 6.25 -29.57 -11.19
N ARG A 105 5.87 -29.60 -9.91
CA ARG A 105 4.47 -29.79 -9.50
C ARG A 105 3.56 -28.66 -9.98
N LYS A 106 4.03 -27.41 -9.91
CA LYS A 106 3.29 -26.25 -10.44
C LYS A 106 3.08 -26.37 -11.95
N ARG A 107 4.08 -26.84 -12.69
CA ARG A 107 3.97 -27.10 -14.14
C ARG A 107 3.02 -28.26 -14.46
N GLU A 108 3.08 -29.35 -13.69
CA GLU A 108 2.15 -30.49 -13.80
C GLU A 108 0.69 -30.04 -13.57
N ALA A 109 0.45 -29.28 -12.50
CA ALA A 109 -0.86 -28.72 -12.18
C ALA A 109 -1.36 -27.75 -13.27
N ASN A 110 -0.45 -26.93 -13.83
CA ASN A 110 -0.74 -26.08 -14.98
C ASN A 110 -1.15 -26.89 -16.21
N PHE A 111 -0.45 -27.99 -16.49
CA PHE A 111 -0.78 -28.86 -17.61
C PHE A 111 -2.13 -29.55 -17.38
N MET A 112 -2.41 -30.02 -16.17
CA MET A 112 -3.74 -30.53 -15.80
C MET A 112 -4.83 -29.48 -16.02
N ALA A 113 -4.60 -28.23 -15.63
CA ALA A 113 -5.54 -27.14 -15.89
C ALA A 113 -5.74 -26.89 -17.40
N LYS A 114 -4.69 -26.98 -18.23
CA LYS A 114 -4.83 -26.92 -19.70
C LYS A 114 -5.69 -28.05 -20.25
N VAL A 115 -5.50 -29.28 -19.76
CA VAL A 115 -6.32 -30.44 -20.15
C VAL A 115 -7.78 -30.24 -19.72
N LEU A 116 -8.01 -29.78 -18.48
CA LEU A 116 -9.34 -29.46 -17.98
C LEU A 116 -10.01 -28.39 -18.84
N LEU A 117 -9.28 -27.35 -19.25
CA LEU A 117 -9.79 -26.22 -20.03
C LEU A 117 -9.76 -26.48 -21.56
N SER A 118 -9.61 -27.75 -21.98
CA SER A 118 -9.66 -28.18 -23.38
C SER A 118 -10.83 -29.16 -23.66
N PRO A 119 -12.09 -28.73 -23.46
CA PRO A 119 -13.26 -29.57 -23.70
C PRO A 119 -13.34 -29.95 -25.18
N SER A 120 -13.71 -31.20 -25.47
CA SER A 120 -13.88 -31.66 -26.85
C SER A 120 -15.24 -31.23 -27.41
N LYS A 121 -15.29 -30.99 -28.74
CA LYS A 121 -16.53 -30.87 -29.51
C LYS A 121 -17.06 -32.21 -30.03
N ASP A 122 -16.27 -33.26 -29.94
CA ASP A 122 -16.61 -34.60 -30.43
C ASP A 122 -17.06 -35.50 -29.26
N PRO A 123 -18.37 -35.82 -29.15
CA PRO A 123 -18.87 -36.71 -28.10
C PRO A 123 -18.19 -38.09 -28.08
N GLU A 124 -17.72 -38.59 -29.23
CA GLU A 124 -17.01 -39.86 -29.29
C GLU A 124 -15.64 -39.75 -28.63
N GLN A 125 -14.91 -38.66 -28.88
CA GLN A 125 -13.64 -38.40 -28.21
C GLN A 125 -13.84 -38.26 -26.69
N VAL A 126 -14.91 -37.60 -26.23
CA VAL A 126 -15.23 -37.53 -24.79
C VAL A 126 -15.49 -38.91 -24.21
N ARG A 127 -16.24 -39.78 -24.93
CA ARG A 127 -16.48 -41.17 -24.50
C ARG A 127 -15.19 -41.98 -24.41
N GLN A 128 -14.29 -41.83 -25.38
CA GLN A 128 -13.00 -42.52 -25.38
C GLN A 128 -12.08 -42.03 -24.23
N ARG A 129 -12.09 -40.72 -23.93
CA ARG A 129 -11.41 -40.16 -22.75
C ARG A 129 -11.99 -40.72 -21.45
N GLN A 130 -13.33 -40.76 -21.33
CA GLN A 130 -14.03 -41.34 -20.18
C GLN A 130 -13.64 -42.80 -19.98
N GLU A 131 -13.63 -43.58 -21.05
CA GLU A 131 -13.29 -45.00 -20.99
C GLU A 131 -11.83 -45.21 -20.57
N LEU A 132 -10.91 -44.40 -21.09
CA LEU A 132 -9.48 -44.51 -20.77
C LEU A 132 -9.22 -44.17 -19.30
N ILE A 133 -9.72 -43.00 -18.88
CA ILE A 133 -9.53 -42.50 -17.52
C ILE A 133 -10.27 -43.40 -16.51
N GLY A 134 -11.47 -43.88 -16.84
CA GLY A 134 -12.25 -44.76 -15.98
C GLY A 134 -11.59 -46.13 -15.76
N ARG A 135 -11.02 -46.71 -16.82
CA ARG A 135 -10.25 -47.96 -16.74
C ARG A 135 -8.95 -47.77 -15.95
N LEU A 136 -8.27 -46.64 -16.13
CA LEU A 136 -7.10 -46.27 -15.31
C LEU A 136 -7.47 -46.08 -13.83
N ALA A 137 -8.54 -45.34 -13.54
CA ALA A 137 -9.04 -45.06 -12.19
C ALA A 137 -9.43 -46.35 -11.43
N SER A 138 -9.86 -47.37 -12.17
CA SER A 138 -10.24 -48.68 -11.62
C SER A 138 -9.11 -49.72 -11.68
N SER A 139 -7.92 -49.35 -12.18
CA SER A 139 -6.79 -50.26 -12.34
C SER A 139 -6.04 -50.40 -11.02
N ASP A 140 -5.78 -51.64 -10.60
CA ASP A 140 -4.89 -51.94 -9.46
C ASP A 140 -3.44 -51.46 -9.69
N GLN A 141 -3.07 -51.16 -10.95
CA GLN A 141 -1.73 -50.68 -11.31
C GLN A 141 -1.61 -49.15 -11.25
N LEU A 142 -2.68 -48.41 -10.93
CA LEU A 142 -2.67 -46.95 -10.99
C LEU A 142 -1.66 -46.31 -10.03
N ASP A 143 -1.63 -46.77 -8.77
CA ASP A 143 -0.70 -46.22 -7.78
C ASP A 143 0.75 -46.56 -8.14
N ASP A 144 1.01 -47.78 -8.62
CA ASP A 144 2.33 -48.18 -9.12
C ASP A 144 2.80 -47.30 -10.30
N LEU A 145 1.90 -46.98 -11.24
CA LEU A 145 2.20 -46.10 -12.37
C LEU A 145 2.49 -44.66 -11.91
N ILE A 146 1.80 -44.18 -10.87
CA ILE A 146 2.01 -42.85 -10.29
C ILE A 146 3.32 -42.80 -9.52
N ASP A 147 3.64 -43.84 -8.75
CA ASP A 147 4.91 -43.95 -8.04
C ASP A 147 6.09 -44.05 -9.03
N LEU A 148 5.92 -44.76 -10.14
CA LEU A 148 6.91 -44.82 -11.22
C LEU A 148 7.03 -43.47 -11.95
N LYS A 149 5.91 -42.79 -12.25
CA LYS A 149 5.90 -41.42 -12.79
C LYS A 149 6.65 -40.48 -11.85
N ASP A 150 6.39 -40.54 -10.55
CA ASP A 150 7.09 -39.73 -9.56
C ASP A 150 8.59 -40.07 -9.58
N GLN A 151 9.02 -41.33 -9.64
CA GLN A 151 10.46 -41.64 -9.75
C GLN A 151 11.14 -40.98 -10.97
N THR A 152 10.42 -40.72 -12.06
CA THR A 152 11.00 -40.06 -13.25
C THR A 152 11.36 -38.59 -13.05
N TRP A 153 10.80 -37.89 -12.05
CA TRP A 153 11.06 -36.44 -11.88
C TRP A 153 12.51 -36.13 -11.53
N GLN A 154 13.24 -37.09 -10.97
CA GLN A 154 14.66 -36.96 -10.61
C GLN A 154 15.53 -36.57 -11.83
N VAL A 155 15.08 -36.90 -13.05
CA VAL A 155 15.71 -36.42 -14.29
C VAL A 155 15.65 -34.90 -14.41
N PHE A 156 14.51 -34.26 -14.11
CA PHE A 156 14.37 -32.82 -14.23
C PHE A 156 15.19 -32.08 -13.17
N GLU A 157 15.25 -32.61 -11.94
CA GLU A 157 16.08 -32.05 -10.87
C GLU A 157 17.58 -32.20 -11.18
N GLY A 158 18.00 -33.39 -11.61
CA GLY A 158 19.38 -33.65 -11.99
C GLY A 158 19.83 -32.81 -13.19
N LEU A 159 18.99 -32.67 -14.22
CA LEU A 159 19.26 -31.80 -15.37
C LEU A 159 19.31 -30.32 -15.01
N TRP A 160 18.44 -29.85 -14.11
CA TRP A 160 18.49 -28.48 -13.62
C TRP A 160 19.80 -28.21 -12.88
N ASN A 161 20.17 -29.07 -11.93
CA ASN A 161 21.42 -28.97 -11.18
C ASN A 161 22.62 -28.96 -12.12
N PHE A 162 22.63 -29.85 -13.12
CA PHE A 162 23.66 -29.92 -14.15
C PHE A 162 23.74 -28.66 -15.01
N ARG A 163 22.61 -28.05 -15.39
CA ARG A 163 22.55 -26.77 -16.12
C ARG A 163 23.15 -25.62 -15.32
N GLN A 164 22.92 -25.55 -14.01
CA GLN A 164 23.53 -24.51 -13.16
C GLN A 164 25.05 -24.67 -13.10
N MET A 165 25.54 -25.92 -13.02
CA MET A 165 26.97 -26.25 -13.02
C MET A 165 27.68 -25.97 -14.35
N LEU A 166 26.97 -26.02 -15.48
CA LEU A 166 27.50 -25.73 -16.81
C LEU A 166 27.70 -24.24 -17.11
N GLY A 167 27.15 -23.31 -16.32
CA GLY A 167 27.15 -21.90 -16.71
C GLY A 167 27.15 -20.86 -15.61
N ASN A 168 26.50 -21.15 -14.47
CA ASN A 168 26.29 -20.15 -13.42
C ASN A 168 27.32 -20.30 -12.29
N TYR A 169 27.74 -21.51 -11.94
CA TYR A 169 28.78 -21.73 -10.93
C TYR A 169 30.19 -21.66 -11.56
N ARG A 170 30.83 -20.50 -11.46
CA ARG A 170 32.18 -20.23 -11.98
C ARG A 170 33.17 -19.87 -10.87
N TRP A 171 34.43 -20.28 -11.04
CA TRP A 171 35.58 -19.86 -10.24
C TRP A 171 36.77 -19.57 -11.16
N GLU A 172 37.42 -18.40 -11.02
CA GLU A 172 38.58 -17.98 -11.82
C GLU A 172 38.43 -18.28 -13.33
N ASP A 173 37.24 -17.95 -13.87
CA ASP A 173 36.81 -18.12 -15.27
C ASP A 173 36.46 -19.54 -15.73
N THR A 174 36.56 -20.57 -14.88
CA THR A 174 36.15 -21.96 -15.17
C THR A 174 34.89 -22.39 -14.42
N THR A 175 34.09 -23.26 -15.03
CA THR A 175 32.83 -23.80 -14.49
C THR A 175 33.09 -25.00 -13.55
N LEU A 176 32.14 -25.27 -12.64
CA LEU A 176 32.23 -26.38 -11.69
C LEU A 176 32.47 -27.74 -12.37
N ILE A 177 31.88 -27.94 -13.56
CA ILE A 177 32.04 -29.18 -14.34
C ILE A 177 33.43 -29.31 -14.97
N GLU A 178 34.08 -28.21 -15.33
CA GLU A 178 35.47 -28.22 -15.82
C GLU A 178 36.44 -28.59 -14.70
N HIS A 179 36.15 -28.16 -13.46
CA HIS A 179 36.91 -28.57 -12.27
C HIS A 179 36.74 -30.06 -11.96
N TYR A 180 35.53 -30.60 -12.06
CA TYR A 180 35.24 -32.05 -11.94
C TYR A 180 36.11 -32.87 -12.90
N TYR A 181 36.12 -32.49 -14.18
CA TYR A 181 36.90 -33.21 -15.19
C TYR A 181 38.41 -33.00 -15.09
N ALA A 182 38.85 -31.86 -14.55
CA ALA A 182 40.25 -31.63 -14.22
C ALA A 182 40.72 -32.45 -12.99
N GLY A 183 39.82 -33.15 -12.28
CA GLY A 183 40.11 -33.90 -11.07
C GLY A 183 40.39 -32.99 -9.87
N THR A 184 39.76 -31.81 -9.83
CA THR A 184 39.98 -30.82 -8.78
C THR A 184 39.02 -31.10 -7.63
N GLU A 185 39.56 -31.42 -6.45
CA GLU A 185 38.76 -31.73 -5.26
C GLU A 185 38.29 -30.47 -4.51
N PHE A 186 38.86 -29.30 -4.79
CA PHE A 186 38.59 -28.08 -4.01
C PHE A 186 38.40 -26.84 -4.89
N VAL A 187 37.25 -26.16 -4.75
CA VAL A 187 36.95 -24.87 -5.38
C VAL A 187 36.24 -23.98 -4.35
N PRO A 188 36.75 -22.79 -4.01
CA PRO A 188 36.03 -21.84 -3.16
C PRO A 188 34.82 -21.30 -3.93
N ILE A 189 33.60 -21.45 -3.43
CA ILE A 189 32.42 -20.79 -4.02
C ILE A 189 32.09 -19.57 -3.16
N LEU A 190 32.10 -18.37 -3.75
CA LEU A 190 31.63 -17.16 -3.07
C LEU A 190 30.10 -17.23 -2.99
N ALA A 191 29.56 -17.15 -1.77
CA ALA A 191 28.14 -17.33 -1.42
C ALA A 191 27.20 -16.21 -1.91
N ASN A 192 27.51 -15.57 -3.04
CA ASN A 192 26.76 -14.43 -3.55
C ASN A 192 25.60 -14.88 -4.46
N GLU A 193 25.51 -16.18 -4.78
CA GLU A 193 24.53 -16.73 -5.73
C GLU A 193 23.63 -17.82 -5.13
N TYR A 194 23.81 -18.13 -3.84
CA TYR A 194 22.84 -18.88 -3.03
C TYR A 194 22.36 -17.95 -1.92
N ASP A 195 21.05 -17.72 -1.84
CA ASP A 195 20.40 -16.85 -0.85
C ASP A 195 20.39 -17.49 0.54
N ARG A 196 21.59 -17.78 1.08
CA ARG A 196 21.86 -18.21 2.45
C ARG A 196 23.02 -17.37 2.94
N GLY A 197 22.77 -16.58 3.98
CA GLY A 197 23.71 -15.60 4.51
C GLY A 197 25.12 -16.15 4.73
N SER A 198 26.11 -15.38 4.29
CA SER A 198 27.54 -15.38 4.64
C SER A 198 28.10 -16.54 5.48
N GLU A 199 28.04 -17.77 4.97
CA GLU A 199 28.91 -18.87 5.36
C GLU A 199 29.61 -19.39 4.10
N VAL A 200 30.94 -19.44 4.14
CA VAL A 200 31.75 -20.15 3.15
C VAL A 200 31.33 -21.62 3.22
N LEU A 201 30.84 -22.20 2.12
CA LEU A 201 30.55 -23.63 2.06
C LEU A 201 31.85 -24.40 2.34
N GLU A 202 32.00 -24.91 3.56
CA GLU A 202 33.08 -25.82 3.90
C GLU A 202 32.71 -27.23 3.38
N LYS A 203 33.44 -27.65 2.35
CA LYS A 203 33.87 -29.04 2.12
C LYS A 203 32.79 -30.04 1.63
N GLU A 204 32.28 -29.79 0.43
CA GLU A 204 31.68 -30.83 -0.42
C GLU A 204 32.54 -30.97 -1.68
N ASP A 205 33.10 -32.16 -1.93
CA ASP A 205 33.95 -32.40 -3.08
C ASP A 205 33.13 -32.09 -4.36
N VAL A 206 33.69 -31.34 -5.31
CA VAL A 206 33.07 -31.10 -6.62
C VAL A 206 32.61 -32.42 -7.27
N MET A 207 33.31 -33.51 -6.95
CA MET A 207 33.00 -34.88 -7.33
C MET A 207 31.69 -35.42 -6.74
N GLU A 208 31.35 -35.07 -5.50
CA GLU A 208 30.14 -35.48 -4.80
C GLU A 208 28.92 -34.76 -5.37
N ILE A 209 28.99 -33.43 -5.52
CA ILE A 209 27.90 -32.61 -6.06
C ILE A 209 27.54 -32.99 -7.51
N VAL A 210 28.54 -33.17 -8.37
CA VAL A 210 28.33 -33.63 -9.76
C VAL A 210 27.88 -35.10 -9.77
N GLY A 211 28.43 -35.92 -8.88
CA GLY A 211 28.03 -37.31 -8.68
C GLY A 211 26.55 -37.46 -8.32
N GLU A 212 26.05 -36.66 -7.38
CA GLU A 212 24.64 -36.63 -7.01
C GLU A 212 23.73 -36.21 -8.17
N ALA A 213 24.11 -35.18 -8.93
CA ALA A 213 23.33 -34.74 -10.09
C ALA A 213 23.23 -35.86 -11.15
N VAL A 214 24.33 -36.55 -11.42
CA VAL A 214 24.39 -37.71 -12.33
C VAL A 214 23.56 -38.88 -11.80
N ASP A 215 23.64 -39.18 -10.50
CA ASP A 215 22.87 -40.26 -9.88
C ASP A 215 21.36 -39.98 -9.93
N ARG A 216 20.93 -38.72 -9.77
CA ARG A 216 19.52 -38.30 -9.94
C ARG A 216 19.06 -38.42 -11.39
N ILE A 217 19.90 -38.04 -12.36
CA ILE A 217 19.61 -38.23 -13.80
C ILE A 217 19.45 -39.73 -14.11
N ASN A 218 20.39 -40.55 -13.68
CA ASN A 218 20.35 -42.00 -13.90
C ASN A 218 19.15 -42.66 -13.19
N GLY A 219 18.83 -42.21 -11.96
CA GLY A 219 17.66 -42.64 -11.21
C GLY A 219 16.35 -42.33 -11.95
N GLY A 220 16.19 -41.10 -12.45
CA GLY A 220 15.02 -40.71 -13.23
C GLY A 220 14.93 -41.41 -14.58
N LEU A 221 16.05 -41.63 -15.28
CA LEU A 221 16.11 -42.41 -16.53
C LEU A 221 15.72 -43.87 -16.30
N ALA A 222 16.15 -44.47 -15.18
CA ALA A 222 15.73 -45.80 -14.77
C ALA A 222 14.23 -45.82 -14.40
N GLY A 223 13.71 -44.76 -13.80
CA GLY A 223 12.27 -44.55 -13.61
C GLY A 223 11.51 -44.56 -14.93
N PHE A 224 11.99 -43.81 -15.94
CA PHE A 224 11.41 -43.79 -17.28
C PHE A 224 11.42 -45.17 -17.95
N ALA A 225 12.52 -45.94 -17.85
CA ALA A 225 12.57 -47.32 -18.35
C ALA A 225 11.48 -48.18 -17.71
N LYS A 226 11.42 -48.18 -16.37
CA LYS A 226 10.42 -48.95 -15.61
C LYS A 226 8.99 -48.54 -15.95
N LEU A 227 8.75 -47.25 -16.15
CA LEU A 227 7.45 -46.73 -16.55
C LEU A 227 7.08 -47.18 -17.97
N GLY A 228 8.02 -47.15 -18.91
CA GLY A 228 7.86 -47.68 -20.27
C GLY A 228 7.55 -49.19 -20.27
N ASP A 229 8.29 -49.97 -19.46
CA ASP A 229 8.04 -51.40 -19.26
C ASP A 229 6.66 -51.66 -18.65
N ALA A 230 6.27 -50.86 -17.64
CA ALA A 230 4.96 -50.95 -17.01
C ALA A 230 3.82 -50.69 -18.01
N PHE A 231 3.94 -49.65 -18.84
CA PHE A 231 3.00 -49.39 -19.94
C PHE A 231 2.96 -50.53 -20.94
N ALA A 232 4.12 -51.11 -21.28
CA ALA A 232 4.24 -52.20 -22.23
C ALA A 232 3.57 -53.49 -21.74
N VAL A 233 3.39 -53.72 -20.44
CA VAL A 233 2.77 -54.94 -19.88
C VAL A 233 1.37 -54.72 -19.30
N LEU A 234 0.77 -53.53 -19.50
CA LEU A 234 -0.60 -53.27 -19.05
C LEU A 234 -1.57 -54.31 -19.59
N LYS A 235 -2.42 -54.81 -18.69
CA LYS A 235 -3.38 -55.88 -18.99
C LYS A 235 -4.50 -55.41 -19.91
N ASP A 236 -4.86 -54.13 -19.83
CA ASP A 236 -5.94 -53.54 -20.62
C ASP A 236 -5.44 -53.12 -22.02
N PRO A 237 -5.95 -53.71 -23.12
CA PRO A 237 -5.51 -53.40 -24.48
C PRO A 237 -5.76 -51.94 -24.90
N PHE A 238 -6.77 -51.28 -24.33
CA PHE A 238 -7.11 -49.90 -24.64
C PHE A 238 -6.10 -48.94 -24.01
N ILE A 239 -5.79 -49.15 -22.71
CA ILE A 239 -4.76 -48.38 -22.03
C ILE A 239 -3.40 -48.62 -22.70
N ARG A 240 -3.07 -49.87 -23.02
CA ARG A 240 -1.81 -50.20 -23.69
C ARG A 240 -1.66 -49.49 -25.05
N GLN A 241 -2.73 -49.42 -25.85
CA GLN A 241 -2.68 -48.70 -27.13
C GLN A 241 -2.57 -47.17 -26.92
N ALA A 242 -3.29 -46.61 -25.97
CA ALA A 242 -3.26 -45.16 -25.70
C ALA A 242 -1.83 -44.67 -25.39
N PHE A 243 -1.04 -45.48 -24.68
CA PHE A 243 0.33 -45.15 -24.28
C PHE A 243 1.41 -45.79 -25.18
N SER A 244 1.05 -46.41 -26.31
CA SER A 244 1.96 -47.23 -27.14
C SER A 244 3.17 -46.50 -27.74
N GLY A 245 3.07 -45.19 -27.97
CA GLY A 245 4.20 -44.38 -28.47
C GLY A 245 5.24 -44.02 -27.39
N ILE A 246 4.83 -43.97 -26.12
CA ILE A 246 5.64 -43.46 -25.02
C ILE A 246 6.89 -44.31 -24.74
N PRO A 247 6.84 -45.66 -24.73
CA PRO A 247 8.04 -46.47 -24.52
C PRO A 247 9.14 -46.24 -25.58
N GLY A 248 8.77 -46.03 -26.84
CA GLY A 248 9.71 -45.76 -27.93
C GLY A 248 10.35 -44.38 -27.80
N ASP A 249 9.56 -43.37 -27.45
CA ASP A 249 10.05 -42.01 -27.20
C ASP A 249 10.96 -41.95 -25.96
N ILE A 250 10.62 -42.67 -24.90
CA ILE A 250 11.45 -42.84 -23.70
C ILE A 250 12.78 -43.53 -24.05
N ALA A 251 12.77 -44.60 -24.83
CA ALA A 251 13.98 -45.30 -25.23
C ALA A 251 14.90 -44.42 -26.09
N LYS A 252 14.31 -43.60 -26.97
CA LYS A 252 15.04 -42.62 -27.78
C LYS A 252 15.65 -41.52 -26.92
N LEU A 253 14.90 -41.00 -25.96
CA LEU A 253 15.36 -40.03 -24.96
C LEU A 253 16.51 -40.60 -24.12
N GLN A 254 16.40 -41.86 -23.68
CA GLN A 254 17.48 -42.57 -23.00
C GLN A 254 18.73 -42.69 -23.87
N GLN A 255 18.57 -43.00 -25.15
CA GLN A 255 19.68 -43.09 -26.09
C GLN A 255 20.34 -41.72 -26.32
N GLU A 256 19.56 -40.67 -26.52
CA GLU A 256 20.06 -39.29 -26.67
C GLU A 256 20.75 -38.81 -25.39
N MET A 257 20.18 -39.05 -24.22
CA MET A 257 20.81 -38.75 -22.92
C MET A 257 22.09 -39.56 -22.68
N ALA A 258 22.13 -40.84 -23.08
CA ALA A 258 23.34 -41.66 -23.01
C ALA A 258 24.47 -41.16 -23.93
N THR A 259 24.13 -40.46 -25.02
CA THR A 259 25.13 -39.81 -25.89
C THR A 259 25.58 -38.44 -25.37
N LEU A 260 24.74 -37.72 -24.63
CA LEU A 260 25.05 -36.41 -24.06
C LEU A 260 25.79 -36.51 -22.70
N ILE A 261 25.62 -37.61 -21.97
CA ILE A 261 26.11 -37.81 -20.60
C ILE A 261 26.91 -39.14 -20.50
N PRO A 262 28.04 -39.32 -21.20
CA PRO A 262 28.90 -40.48 -21.00
C PRO A 262 29.83 -40.23 -19.80
N PHE A 263 29.29 -40.30 -18.58
CA PHE A 263 30.09 -40.23 -17.36
C PHE A 263 30.35 -41.65 -16.86
N ASP A 264 31.40 -42.30 -17.35
CA ASP A 264 31.83 -43.59 -16.82
C ASP A 264 32.58 -43.45 -15.47
N LYS A 265 32.34 -42.35 -14.75
CA LYS A 265 33.08 -41.88 -13.56
C LYS A 265 34.60 -41.77 -13.78
N LYS A 266 35.09 -41.77 -15.03
CA LYS A 266 36.50 -41.55 -15.34
C LYS A 266 36.77 -40.08 -15.66
N PRO A 267 37.88 -39.50 -15.18
CA PRO A 267 38.28 -38.15 -15.55
C PRO A 267 38.50 -38.07 -17.06
N ALA A 268 38.00 -37.00 -17.68
CA ALA A 268 38.25 -36.73 -19.10
C ALA A 268 39.74 -36.45 -19.31
N GLU A 269 40.26 -36.76 -20.51
CA GLU A 269 41.62 -36.36 -20.86
C GLU A 269 41.75 -34.83 -20.79
N LYS A 270 42.76 -34.37 -20.05
CA LYS A 270 43.06 -32.94 -19.83
C LYS A 270 43.04 -32.18 -21.17
N GLY A 271 42.11 -31.23 -21.33
CA GLY A 271 41.96 -30.43 -22.55
C GLY A 271 40.79 -30.79 -23.48
N LYS A 272 39.97 -31.79 -23.16
CA LYS A 272 38.66 -32.01 -23.80
C LYS A 272 37.56 -31.51 -22.88
N TYR A 273 37.32 -30.20 -22.88
CA TYR A 273 36.21 -29.62 -22.14
C TYR A 273 34.96 -29.61 -23.03
N TYR A 274 33.81 -29.96 -22.47
CA TYR A 274 32.53 -29.94 -23.18
C TYR A 274 32.23 -28.49 -23.63
N PRO A 275 31.88 -28.22 -24.89
CA PRO A 275 31.64 -26.86 -25.34
C PRO A 275 30.28 -26.33 -24.83
N GLU A 276 30.14 -25.00 -24.72
CA GLU A 276 28.91 -24.32 -24.29
C GLU A 276 27.68 -24.68 -25.16
N ASP A 277 27.89 -25.21 -26.38
CA ASP A 277 26.87 -25.67 -27.32
C ASP A 277 25.98 -26.80 -26.77
N LYS A 278 26.49 -27.61 -25.82
CA LYS A 278 25.73 -28.70 -25.18
C LYS A 278 24.68 -28.22 -24.18
N ARG A 279 24.80 -27.00 -23.65
CA ARG A 279 23.80 -26.40 -22.76
C ARG A 279 22.49 -26.15 -23.50
N ASP A 280 22.57 -25.65 -24.72
CA ASP A 280 21.42 -25.39 -25.59
C ASP A 280 20.78 -26.71 -26.04
N GLU A 281 21.59 -27.73 -26.37
CA GLU A 281 21.09 -29.07 -26.69
C GLU A 281 20.32 -29.71 -25.51
N LEU A 282 20.80 -29.56 -24.26
CA LEU A 282 20.09 -30.04 -23.06
C LEU A 282 18.79 -29.26 -22.82
N GLU A 283 18.76 -27.96 -23.11
CA GLU A 283 17.55 -27.15 -23.00
C GLU A 283 16.52 -27.47 -24.09
N GLU A 284 16.98 -27.75 -25.32
CA GLU A 284 16.13 -28.24 -26.41
C GLU A 284 15.58 -29.64 -26.09
N LEU A 285 16.41 -30.53 -25.55
CA LEU A 285 15.97 -31.84 -25.07
C LEU A 285 14.91 -31.69 -23.98
N PHE A 286 15.14 -30.84 -22.96
CA PHE A 286 14.15 -30.56 -21.90
C PHE A 286 12.81 -30.10 -22.49
N LYS A 287 12.84 -29.10 -23.38
CA LYS A 287 11.63 -28.58 -24.05
C LYS A 287 10.94 -29.62 -24.93
N SER A 288 11.69 -30.56 -25.51
CA SER A 288 11.15 -31.63 -26.34
C SER A 288 10.45 -32.72 -25.52
N VAL A 289 10.95 -33.03 -24.32
CA VAL A 289 10.48 -34.12 -23.46
C VAL A 289 9.31 -33.70 -22.57
N GLU A 290 9.37 -32.46 -22.09
CA GLU A 290 8.42 -31.90 -21.13
C GLU A 290 6.94 -32.07 -21.53
N PRO A 291 6.52 -31.81 -22.78
CA PRO A 291 5.14 -32.01 -23.21
C PRO A 291 4.69 -33.47 -23.13
N TYR A 292 5.59 -34.41 -23.44
CA TYR A 292 5.28 -35.85 -23.38
C TYR A 292 5.13 -36.32 -21.95
N PHE A 293 6.03 -35.92 -21.06
CA PHE A 293 5.95 -36.24 -19.62
C PHE A 293 4.63 -35.76 -19.01
N PHE A 294 4.32 -34.47 -19.18
CA PHE A 294 3.11 -33.90 -18.60
C PHE A 294 1.82 -34.41 -19.25
N SER A 295 1.86 -34.85 -20.52
CA SER A 295 0.69 -35.42 -21.20
C SER A 295 0.18 -36.71 -20.56
N PHE A 296 1.06 -37.65 -20.24
CA PHE A 296 0.67 -38.90 -19.60
C PHE A 296 0.49 -38.72 -18.09
N SER A 297 1.28 -37.84 -17.46
CA SER A 297 1.16 -37.51 -16.04
C SER A 297 -0.24 -36.97 -15.72
N ALA A 298 -0.73 -35.98 -16.48
CA ALA A 298 -2.03 -35.38 -16.22
C ALA A 298 -3.17 -36.42 -16.27
N VAL A 299 -3.11 -37.38 -17.20
CA VAL A 299 -4.11 -38.46 -17.30
C VAL A 299 -4.08 -39.37 -16.08
N LEU A 300 -2.89 -39.72 -15.57
CA LEU A 300 -2.74 -40.53 -14.34
C LEU A 300 -3.25 -39.76 -13.11
N GLU A 301 -2.90 -38.48 -12.98
CA GLU A 301 -3.35 -37.65 -11.85
C GLU A 301 -4.86 -37.38 -11.89
N PHE A 302 -5.46 -37.21 -13.08
CA PHE A 302 -6.92 -37.16 -13.21
C PHE A 302 -7.58 -38.48 -12.83
N ALA A 303 -7.04 -39.62 -13.27
CA ALA A 303 -7.56 -40.94 -12.90
C ALA A 303 -7.52 -41.15 -11.38
N LYS A 304 -6.42 -40.74 -10.73
CA LYS A 304 -6.30 -40.76 -9.26
C LYS A 304 -7.29 -39.81 -8.58
N LYS A 305 -7.41 -38.57 -9.04
CA LYS A 305 -8.37 -37.60 -8.49
C LYS A 305 -9.82 -38.09 -8.63
N ILE A 306 -10.18 -38.67 -9.78
CA ILE A 306 -11.50 -39.26 -10.04
C ILE A 306 -11.78 -40.42 -9.09
N ARG A 307 -10.80 -41.32 -8.88
CA ARG A 307 -10.90 -42.43 -7.92
C ARG A 307 -11.04 -41.93 -6.48
N ASP A 308 -10.12 -41.08 -6.04
CA ASP A 308 -9.97 -40.65 -4.65
C ASP A 308 -11.11 -39.72 -4.22
N GLU A 309 -11.56 -38.82 -5.10
CA GLU A 309 -12.69 -37.92 -4.84
C GLU A 309 -14.03 -38.49 -5.32
N GLY A 310 -14.06 -39.65 -5.96
CA GLY A 310 -15.28 -40.34 -6.39
C GLY A 310 -16.10 -39.58 -7.44
N TRP A 311 -15.44 -39.00 -8.44
CA TRP A 311 -16.10 -38.35 -9.58
C TRP A 311 -16.86 -39.40 -10.39
N GLN A 312 -17.99 -39.02 -10.97
CA GLN A 312 -18.85 -39.96 -11.69
C GLN A 312 -18.77 -39.74 -13.20
N PRO A 313 -18.84 -40.82 -14.00
CA PRO A 313 -18.93 -40.70 -15.44
C PRO A 313 -20.24 -40.00 -15.81
N VAL A 314 -20.16 -39.06 -16.74
CA VAL A 314 -21.33 -38.32 -17.23
C VAL A 314 -21.83 -38.86 -18.57
N SER A 315 -23.08 -38.59 -18.90
CA SER A 315 -23.65 -38.85 -20.23
C SER A 315 -24.05 -37.55 -20.93
N PHE A 316 -24.16 -37.60 -22.26
CA PHE A 316 -24.57 -36.49 -23.12
C PHE A 316 -25.80 -36.90 -23.96
N ASP A 317 -26.78 -37.52 -23.30
CA ASP A 317 -27.96 -38.11 -23.91
C ASP A 317 -29.09 -37.06 -24.00
N ALA A 318 -29.31 -36.55 -25.20
CA ALA A 318 -30.36 -35.56 -25.47
C ALA A 318 -31.79 -36.09 -25.27
N SER A 319 -31.99 -37.40 -25.10
CA SER A 319 -33.31 -37.99 -24.80
C SER A 319 -33.67 -37.95 -23.31
N LYS A 320 -32.71 -37.62 -22.44
CA LYS A 320 -32.89 -37.55 -20.99
C LYS A 320 -32.80 -36.08 -20.53
N PRO A 321 -33.45 -35.73 -19.41
CA PRO A 321 -33.26 -34.42 -18.79
C PRO A 321 -31.79 -34.14 -18.52
N TYR A 322 -31.37 -32.90 -18.75
CA TYR A 322 -30.03 -32.45 -18.42
C TYR A 322 -29.99 -31.97 -16.96
N GLU A 323 -29.25 -32.70 -16.13
CA GLU A 323 -29.11 -32.46 -14.69
C GLU A 323 -27.88 -33.20 -14.13
N TYR A 324 -27.39 -32.76 -12.97
CA TYR A 324 -26.41 -33.48 -12.17
C TYR A 324 -26.79 -33.46 -10.69
N ALA A 325 -26.44 -34.50 -9.93
CA ALA A 325 -26.77 -34.61 -8.51
C ALA A 325 -25.54 -34.45 -7.62
N GLY A 326 -25.64 -33.66 -6.55
CA GLY A 326 -24.59 -33.46 -5.55
C GLY A 326 -23.22 -33.09 -6.13
N GLY A 327 -23.17 -32.07 -6.98
CA GLY A 327 -21.93 -31.50 -7.50
C GLY A 327 -21.20 -30.65 -6.46
N TRP A 328 -19.87 -30.60 -6.58
CA TRP A 328 -19.00 -29.77 -5.75
C TRP A 328 -18.04 -28.93 -6.59
N ASN A 329 -17.56 -27.81 -6.03
CA ASN A 329 -16.62 -26.93 -6.70
C ASN A 329 -15.21 -27.54 -6.67
N LEU A 330 -14.53 -27.50 -7.81
CA LEU A 330 -13.13 -27.94 -7.96
C LEU A 330 -12.12 -26.98 -7.33
N GLU A 331 -12.46 -25.69 -7.18
CA GLU A 331 -11.57 -24.68 -6.61
C GLU A 331 -11.32 -24.87 -5.10
N GLU A 332 -12.15 -25.65 -4.41
CA GLU A 332 -12.02 -25.95 -2.98
C GLU A 332 -11.96 -27.46 -2.72
N SER A 333 -11.52 -27.85 -1.52
CA SER A 333 -11.59 -29.24 -1.06
C SER A 333 -13.02 -29.77 -1.12
N LYS A 334 -13.26 -30.94 -1.72
CA LYS A 334 -14.57 -31.62 -1.69
C LYS A 334 -15.13 -31.74 -0.27
N TYR A 335 -14.25 -31.92 0.72
CA TYR A 335 -14.59 -32.03 2.14
C TYR A 335 -14.85 -30.64 2.73
N GLY A 336 -16.02 -30.45 3.33
CA GLY A 336 -16.46 -29.17 3.93
C GLY A 336 -17.36 -28.32 3.02
N GLN A 337 -17.50 -28.69 1.74
CA GLN A 337 -18.44 -28.06 0.83
C GLN A 337 -19.86 -28.65 0.95
N ILE A 338 -20.85 -27.81 0.67
CA ILE A 338 -22.24 -28.25 0.53
C ILE A 338 -22.44 -28.68 -0.93
N HIS A 339 -22.69 -29.97 -1.13
CA HIS A 339 -22.87 -30.55 -2.46
C HIS A 339 -24.28 -30.24 -2.95
N ASN A 340 -24.38 -29.63 -4.12
CA ASN A 340 -25.63 -29.13 -4.68
C ASN A 340 -26.03 -29.93 -5.91
N ASP A 341 -27.32 -30.26 -6.02
CA ASP A 341 -27.87 -30.69 -7.30
C ASP A 341 -27.82 -29.50 -8.28
N GLY A 342 -27.50 -29.79 -9.53
CA GLY A 342 -27.46 -28.79 -10.59
C GLY A 342 -28.84 -28.23 -10.89
N PRO A 343 -28.92 -26.98 -11.38
CA PRO A 343 -30.19 -26.45 -11.86
C PRO A 343 -30.67 -27.29 -13.05
N VAL A 344 -31.99 -27.48 -13.14
CA VAL A 344 -32.61 -28.10 -14.31
C VAL A 344 -32.29 -27.22 -15.52
N ASP A 345 -31.74 -27.82 -16.56
CA ASP A 345 -31.27 -27.08 -17.72
C ASP A 345 -32.47 -26.39 -18.40
N ALA A 346 -32.39 -25.06 -18.48
CA ALA A 346 -33.38 -24.19 -19.10
C ALA A 346 -32.65 -23.18 -19.99
N PRO A 347 -33.32 -22.61 -21.02
CA PRO A 347 -32.72 -21.58 -21.86
C PRO A 347 -32.18 -20.42 -21.03
N ILE A 348 -32.90 -20.05 -19.97
CA ILE A 348 -32.51 -18.97 -19.06
C ILE A 348 -32.60 -19.49 -17.61
N THR A 349 -31.46 -19.59 -16.95
CA THR A 349 -31.37 -19.92 -15.52
C THR A 349 -30.94 -18.69 -14.74
N ILE A 350 -31.67 -18.35 -13.69
CA ILE A 350 -31.42 -17.16 -12.88
C ILE A 350 -31.07 -17.57 -11.46
N LEU A 351 -29.90 -17.13 -11.00
CA LEU A 351 -29.48 -17.23 -9.61
C LEU A 351 -29.85 -15.92 -8.90
N SER A 352 -30.77 -16.01 -7.94
CA SER A 352 -31.22 -14.92 -7.09
C SER A 352 -30.67 -15.04 -5.67
N GLY A 353 -30.65 -13.92 -4.95
CA GLY A 353 -30.24 -13.86 -3.55
C GLY A 353 -29.29 -12.69 -3.25
N ALA A 354 -29.09 -12.41 -1.96
CA ALA A 354 -28.29 -11.28 -1.50
C ALA A 354 -26.87 -11.27 -2.07
N ASN A 355 -26.24 -10.10 -2.09
CA ASN A 355 -24.83 -9.97 -2.42
C ASN A 355 -24.01 -10.83 -1.44
N THR A 356 -23.05 -11.59 -1.99
CA THR A 356 -22.23 -12.57 -1.24
C THR A 356 -22.95 -13.84 -0.76
N SER A 357 -24.17 -14.15 -1.21
CA SER A 357 -24.87 -15.42 -0.90
C SER A 357 -24.22 -16.68 -1.49
N GLY A 358 -23.32 -16.51 -2.47
CA GLY A 358 -22.61 -17.59 -3.16
C GLY A 358 -22.98 -17.75 -4.64
N LYS A 359 -23.76 -16.83 -5.24
CA LYS A 359 -24.21 -16.91 -6.65
C LYS A 359 -23.05 -17.15 -7.62
N SER A 360 -22.00 -16.32 -7.56
CA SER A 360 -20.79 -16.43 -8.40
C SER A 360 -20.07 -17.76 -8.18
N PHE A 361 -20.02 -18.25 -6.92
CA PHE A 361 -19.43 -19.54 -6.58
C PHE A 361 -20.22 -20.70 -7.19
N THR A 362 -21.55 -20.67 -7.12
CA THR A 362 -22.44 -21.65 -7.77
C THR A 362 -22.28 -21.63 -9.29
N MET A 363 -22.17 -20.44 -9.88
CA MET A 363 -22.00 -20.27 -11.32
C MET A 363 -20.65 -20.82 -11.81
N LYS A 364 -19.55 -20.50 -11.11
CA LYS A 364 -18.22 -21.09 -11.38
C LYS A 364 -18.21 -22.60 -11.20
N SER A 365 -18.92 -23.11 -10.19
CA SER A 365 -19.10 -24.56 -9.98
C SER A 365 -19.77 -25.23 -11.19
N ASP A 366 -20.91 -24.72 -11.68
CA ASP A 366 -21.61 -25.27 -12.85
C ASP A 366 -20.74 -25.21 -14.12
N PHE A 367 -20.03 -24.09 -14.33
CA PHE A 367 -19.08 -23.93 -15.43
C PHE A 367 -17.98 -25.00 -15.40
N LEU A 368 -17.28 -25.14 -14.26
CA LEU A 368 -16.18 -26.11 -14.13
C LEU A 368 -16.66 -27.56 -14.19
N ILE A 369 -17.85 -27.87 -13.65
CA ILE A 369 -18.47 -29.20 -13.75
C ILE A 369 -18.69 -29.58 -15.22
N ARG A 370 -19.26 -28.68 -16.03
CA ARG A 370 -19.57 -28.94 -17.44
C ARG A 370 -18.31 -28.96 -18.31
N VAL A 371 -17.33 -28.12 -18.01
CA VAL A 371 -16.02 -28.15 -18.66
C VAL A 371 -15.30 -29.47 -18.33
N ALA A 372 -15.25 -29.90 -17.06
CA ALA A 372 -14.69 -31.18 -16.66
C ALA A 372 -15.36 -32.36 -17.38
N ALA A 373 -16.69 -32.34 -17.45
CA ALA A 373 -17.48 -33.35 -18.14
C ALA A 373 -17.09 -33.52 -19.61
N GLN A 374 -16.93 -32.43 -20.37
CA GLN A 374 -16.53 -32.48 -21.79
C GLN A 374 -15.03 -32.65 -22.02
N SER A 375 -14.19 -32.32 -21.03
CA SER A 375 -12.75 -32.49 -21.13
C SER A 375 -12.31 -33.91 -20.80
N LEU A 376 -12.93 -34.54 -19.80
CA LEU A 376 -12.50 -35.82 -19.22
C LEU A 376 -13.55 -36.92 -19.37
N GLY A 377 -14.82 -36.57 -19.61
CA GLY A 377 -15.94 -37.49 -19.49
C GLY A 377 -16.39 -37.74 -18.05
N PHE A 378 -15.78 -37.10 -17.06
CA PHE A 378 -16.15 -37.21 -15.65
C PHE A 378 -16.50 -35.84 -15.09
N ALA A 379 -17.41 -35.82 -14.12
CA ALA A 379 -17.74 -34.61 -13.38
C ALA A 379 -17.57 -34.83 -11.87
N PRO A 380 -17.21 -33.78 -11.11
CA PRO A 380 -17.24 -33.78 -9.65
C PRO A 380 -18.69 -33.71 -9.15
N ALA A 381 -19.45 -34.77 -9.39
CA ALA A 381 -20.86 -34.96 -9.03
C ALA A 381 -21.14 -36.44 -8.76
N ARG A 382 -22.28 -36.75 -8.14
CA ARG A 382 -22.74 -38.13 -7.86
C ARG A 382 -23.45 -38.81 -9.04
N SER A 383 -23.89 -38.03 -10.01
CA SER A 383 -24.41 -38.48 -11.31
C SER A 383 -24.58 -37.26 -12.21
N GLY A 384 -24.62 -37.47 -13.53
CA GLY A 384 -24.92 -36.37 -14.44
C GLY A 384 -25.25 -36.80 -15.88
N ASN A 385 -26.28 -36.18 -16.44
CA ASN A 385 -26.51 -36.11 -17.88
C ASN A 385 -26.43 -34.63 -18.26
N LEU A 386 -25.44 -34.23 -19.05
CA LEU A 386 -25.15 -32.83 -19.33
C LEU A 386 -25.29 -32.55 -20.83
N PRO A 387 -25.68 -31.32 -21.22
CA PRO A 387 -25.67 -30.90 -22.61
C PRO A 387 -24.24 -30.79 -23.12
N HIS A 388 -24.07 -31.00 -24.42
CA HIS A 388 -22.78 -30.89 -25.08
C HIS A 388 -22.65 -29.54 -25.80
N PHE A 389 -21.71 -28.71 -25.36
CA PHE A 389 -21.48 -27.35 -25.86
C PHE A 389 -20.22 -27.22 -26.71
N ASP A 390 -20.29 -26.38 -27.74
CA ASP A 390 -19.13 -26.03 -28.57
C ASP A 390 -18.44 -24.75 -28.06
N ARG A 391 -19.11 -24.00 -27.18
CA ARG A 391 -18.62 -22.75 -26.60
C ARG A 391 -19.15 -22.50 -25.19
N PHE A 392 -18.24 -22.16 -24.29
CA PHE A 392 -18.53 -21.63 -22.96
C PHE A 392 -18.07 -20.18 -22.90
N ILE A 393 -18.97 -19.26 -22.56
CA ILE A 393 -18.65 -17.84 -22.41
C ILE A 393 -18.92 -17.44 -20.97
N PHE A 394 -17.94 -16.84 -20.31
CA PHE A 394 -18.06 -16.32 -18.96
C PHE A 394 -17.82 -14.80 -18.99
N LEU A 395 -18.82 -14.02 -18.60
CA LEU A 395 -18.74 -12.57 -18.46
C LEU A 395 -18.59 -12.26 -16.97
N ASP A 396 -17.43 -11.75 -16.60
CA ASP A 396 -17.18 -11.31 -15.22
C ASP A 396 -17.74 -9.89 -14.98
N ARG A 397 -17.98 -9.56 -13.71
CA ARG A 397 -18.53 -8.26 -13.31
C ARG A 397 -17.57 -7.13 -13.70
N ALA A 398 -18.12 -6.04 -14.25
CA ALA A 398 -17.33 -4.86 -14.59
C ALA A 398 -16.76 -4.18 -13.33
N ALA A 399 -15.43 -4.13 -13.19
CA ALA A 399 -14.76 -3.36 -12.14
C ALA A 399 -14.77 -1.86 -12.47
N THR A 400 -15.30 -1.01 -11.59
CA THR A 400 -15.26 0.45 -11.76
C THR A 400 -13.83 0.95 -11.57
N ASN A 401 -13.12 1.32 -12.64
CA ASN A 401 -11.85 2.06 -12.56
C ASN A 401 -12.13 3.52 -12.96
N PRO A 402 -11.99 4.50 -12.04
CA PRO A 402 -12.19 5.92 -12.33
C PRO A 402 -11.24 6.51 -13.39
N GLN A 403 -10.13 5.83 -13.72
CA GLN A 403 -9.02 6.40 -14.50
C GLN A 403 -9.04 6.10 -16.01
N ASN A 404 -10.01 5.36 -16.55
CA ASN A 404 -10.07 5.04 -17.98
C ASN A 404 -11.20 5.82 -18.68
N ASP A 405 -10.89 6.43 -19.84
CA ASP A 405 -11.75 7.32 -20.64
C ASP A 405 -13.02 6.69 -21.26
N LEU A 406 -13.48 5.52 -20.79
CA LEU A 406 -14.73 4.87 -21.18
C LEU A 406 -15.56 4.57 -19.92
N SER A 407 -16.86 4.92 -19.91
CA SER A 407 -17.72 4.58 -18.77
C SER A 407 -17.77 3.05 -18.57
N ALA A 408 -17.82 2.59 -17.32
CA ALA A 408 -17.82 1.17 -16.99
C ALA A 408 -18.90 0.37 -17.77
N PHE A 409 -20.02 1.02 -18.07
CA PHE A 409 -21.12 0.50 -18.86
C PHE A 409 -20.79 0.29 -20.35
N MET A 410 -20.05 1.22 -20.99
CA MET A 410 -19.65 1.04 -22.39
C MET A 410 -18.78 -0.22 -22.57
N ARG A 411 -17.81 -0.42 -21.67
CA ARG A 411 -16.95 -1.61 -21.69
C ARG A 411 -17.74 -2.89 -21.44
N GLU A 412 -18.73 -2.82 -20.56
CA GLU A 412 -19.65 -3.92 -20.32
C GLU A 412 -20.44 -4.27 -21.61
N VAL A 413 -20.95 -3.28 -22.34
CA VAL A 413 -21.61 -3.49 -23.64
C VAL A 413 -20.65 -4.07 -24.69
N GLU A 414 -19.38 -3.67 -24.70
CA GLU A 414 -18.36 -4.25 -25.59
C GLU A 414 -18.13 -5.74 -25.31
N ASN A 415 -18.06 -6.13 -24.04
CA ASN A 415 -18.00 -7.54 -23.63
C ASN A 415 -19.25 -8.31 -24.08
N TRP A 416 -20.44 -7.72 -23.94
CA TRP A 416 -21.67 -8.32 -24.46
C TRP A 416 -21.62 -8.50 -25.97
N LYS A 417 -21.18 -7.50 -26.73
CA LYS A 417 -21.03 -7.60 -28.17
C LYS A 417 -20.11 -8.75 -28.57
N LEU A 418 -18.97 -8.91 -27.91
CA LEU A 418 -18.04 -10.02 -28.14
C LEU A 418 -18.66 -11.37 -27.77
N ALA A 419 -19.40 -11.45 -26.66
CA ALA A 419 -20.09 -12.66 -26.23
C ALA A 419 -21.20 -13.09 -27.22
N LEU A 420 -21.87 -12.14 -27.85
CA LEU A 420 -23.04 -12.38 -28.70
C LEU A 420 -22.69 -12.76 -30.16
N GLN A 421 -21.45 -12.53 -30.63
CA GLN A 421 -21.05 -12.71 -32.03
C GLN A 421 -21.34 -14.10 -32.62
N ASP A 422 -21.16 -15.15 -31.83
CA ASP A 422 -21.23 -16.55 -32.31
C ASP A 422 -22.21 -17.43 -31.51
N VAL A 423 -23.22 -16.83 -30.87
CA VAL A 423 -24.20 -17.58 -30.06
C VAL A 423 -25.02 -18.51 -30.95
N ASN A 424 -25.11 -19.78 -30.54
CA ASN A 424 -25.87 -20.83 -31.23
C ASN A 424 -26.43 -21.84 -30.21
N SER A 425 -27.10 -22.89 -30.72
CA SER A 425 -27.72 -23.96 -29.91
C SER A 425 -26.78 -24.77 -29.01
N LYS A 426 -25.47 -24.62 -29.18
CA LYS A 426 -24.43 -25.27 -28.38
C LYS A 426 -23.56 -24.25 -27.63
N THR A 427 -24.11 -23.08 -27.31
CA THR A 427 -23.42 -22.06 -26.53
C THR A 427 -24.02 -21.96 -25.13
N ARG A 428 -23.16 -21.99 -24.10
CA ARG A 428 -23.51 -21.74 -22.69
C ARG A 428 -22.86 -20.45 -22.23
N LEU A 429 -23.65 -19.50 -21.78
CA LEU A 429 -23.19 -18.24 -21.20
C LEU A 429 -23.35 -18.26 -19.68
N TYR A 430 -22.39 -17.66 -18.99
CA TYR A 430 -22.37 -17.41 -17.56
C TYR A 430 -22.17 -15.91 -17.35
N VAL A 431 -23.08 -15.27 -16.64
CA VAL A 431 -23.14 -13.81 -16.51
C VAL A 431 -23.31 -13.44 -15.05
N ASP A 432 -22.30 -12.83 -14.45
CA ASP A 432 -22.39 -12.31 -13.08
C ASP A 432 -22.79 -10.83 -13.10
N GLU A 433 -24.00 -10.50 -12.66
CA GLU A 433 -24.52 -9.12 -12.58
C GLU A 433 -24.34 -8.31 -13.88
N GLY A 434 -24.77 -8.86 -15.01
CA GLY A 434 -24.68 -8.17 -16.29
C GLY A 434 -25.50 -6.87 -16.34
N TYR A 435 -24.99 -5.89 -17.07
CA TYR A 435 -25.46 -4.50 -17.12
C TYR A 435 -25.57 -3.84 -15.72
N SER A 436 -24.75 -4.22 -14.74
CA SER A 436 -24.85 -3.69 -13.36
C SER A 436 -24.39 -2.25 -13.19
N THR A 437 -23.81 -1.66 -14.22
CA THR A 437 -23.29 -0.29 -14.21
C THR A 437 -24.28 0.75 -14.74
N THR A 438 -25.55 0.35 -14.95
CA THR A 438 -26.68 1.23 -15.33
C THR A 438 -27.82 1.17 -14.29
N SER A 439 -28.91 1.90 -14.53
CA SER A 439 -30.10 1.88 -13.68
C SER A 439 -30.70 0.47 -13.56
N PRO A 440 -31.35 0.13 -12.43
CA PRO A 440 -32.02 -1.17 -12.26
C PRO A 440 -33.04 -1.48 -13.36
N HIS A 441 -33.79 -0.50 -13.84
CA HIS A 441 -34.75 -0.69 -14.92
C HIS A 441 -34.06 -1.05 -16.24
N ASP A 442 -33.05 -0.27 -16.66
CA ASP A 442 -32.31 -0.58 -17.89
C ASP A 442 -31.57 -1.91 -17.78
N GLN A 443 -31.02 -2.21 -16.61
CA GLN A 443 -30.36 -3.49 -16.36
C GLN A 443 -31.35 -4.63 -16.60
N ALA A 444 -32.55 -4.57 -16.01
CA ALA A 444 -33.57 -5.59 -16.18
C ALA A 444 -33.99 -5.72 -17.66
N SER A 445 -34.32 -4.61 -18.31
CA SER A 445 -34.71 -4.56 -19.72
C SER A 445 -33.63 -5.14 -20.64
N LEU A 446 -32.38 -4.66 -20.51
CA LEU A 446 -31.27 -5.12 -21.34
C LEU A 446 -30.91 -6.58 -21.06
N LEU A 447 -30.90 -7.02 -19.79
CA LEU A 447 -30.64 -8.42 -19.45
C LEU A 447 -31.71 -9.35 -20.04
N LEU A 448 -32.99 -9.00 -19.88
CA LEU A 448 -34.09 -9.80 -20.41
C LEU A 448 -34.07 -9.86 -21.94
N ALA A 449 -33.89 -8.72 -22.60
CA ALA A 449 -33.77 -8.66 -24.06
C ALA A 449 -32.55 -9.45 -24.56
N THR A 450 -31.41 -9.35 -23.87
CA THR A 450 -30.19 -10.09 -24.22
C THR A 450 -30.35 -11.60 -23.99
N ALA A 451 -30.95 -12.00 -22.87
CA ALA A 451 -31.23 -13.40 -22.56
C ALA A 451 -32.22 -14.01 -23.56
N GLY A 452 -33.26 -13.25 -23.93
CA GLY A 452 -34.19 -13.62 -25.00
C GLY A 452 -33.49 -13.79 -26.35
N TYR A 453 -32.62 -12.84 -26.73
CA TYR A 453 -31.83 -12.91 -27.96
C TYR A 453 -30.91 -14.14 -28.01
N ILE A 454 -30.31 -14.52 -26.86
CA ILE A 454 -29.52 -15.75 -26.72
C ILE A 454 -30.40 -16.98 -26.93
N GLN A 455 -31.56 -17.02 -26.27
CA GLN A 455 -32.53 -18.11 -26.36
C GLN A 455 -33.04 -18.29 -27.81
N GLU A 456 -33.37 -17.20 -28.51
CA GLU A 456 -33.85 -17.23 -29.90
C GLU A 456 -32.84 -17.86 -30.87
N ARG A 457 -31.54 -17.75 -30.56
CA ARG A 457 -30.44 -18.40 -31.30
C ARG A 457 -30.13 -19.81 -30.81
N GLY A 458 -30.93 -20.33 -29.88
CA GLY A 458 -30.82 -21.64 -29.26
C GLY A 458 -29.81 -21.72 -28.12
N GLY A 459 -29.09 -20.65 -27.81
CA GLY A 459 -28.12 -20.63 -26.72
C GLY A 459 -28.80 -20.71 -25.35
N SER A 460 -28.03 -21.06 -24.33
CA SER A 460 -28.49 -21.01 -22.94
C SER A 460 -27.63 -20.07 -22.11
N VAL A 461 -28.26 -19.40 -21.15
CA VAL A 461 -27.58 -18.46 -20.24
C VAL A 461 -27.94 -18.74 -18.79
N MET A 462 -26.91 -18.79 -17.95
CA MET A 462 -27.03 -18.72 -16.51
C MET A 462 -26.60 -17.34 -16.05
N LEU A 463 -27.52 -16.60 -15.42
CA LEU A 463 -27.25 -15.24 -14.96
C LEU A 463 -27.49 -15.11 -13.45
N ALA A 464 -26.58 -14.43 -12.77
CA ALA A 464 -26.76 -14.04 -11.37
C ALA A 464 -27.26 -12.60 -11.30
N THR A 465 -28.32 -12.36 -10.53
CA THR A 465 -28.89 -11.03 -10.37
C THR A 465 -29.55 -10.85 -9.00
N HIS A 466 -29.63 -9.59 -8.56
CA HIS A 466 -30.40 -9.15 -7.40
C HIS A 466 -31.53 -8.17 -7.81
N ASN A 467 -31.82 -8.11 -9.11
CA ASN A 467 -32.78 -7.19 -9.70
C ASN A 467 -34.20 -7.78 -9.62
N ASP A 468 -35.01 -7.22 -8.72
CA ASP A 468 -36.36 -7.72 -8.42
C ASP A 468 -37.30 -7.65 -9.65
N LEU A 469 -37.15 -6.64 -10.52
CA LEU A 469 -37.95 -6.50 -11.74
C LEU A 469 -37.76 -7.69 -12.69
N LEU A 470 -36.51 -8.15 -12.84
CA LEU A 470 -36.19 -9.31 -13.67
C LEU A 470 -36.74 -10.60 -13.04
N LEU A 471 -36.65 -10.74 -11.71
CA LEU A 471 -37.15 -11.91 -10.99
C LEU A 471 -38.67 -12.03 -11.10
N ASP A 472 -39.41 -10.93 -10.97
CA ASP A 472 -40.87 -10.92 -11.09
C ASP A 472 -41.33 -11.38 -12.49
N ILE A 473 -40.59 -11.01 -13.54
CA ILE A 473 -40.83 -11.47 -14.92
C ILE A 473 -40.45 -12.94 -15.07
N ALA A 474 -39.32 -13.36 -14.48
CA ALA A 474 -38.82 -14.72 -14.58
C ALA A 474 -39.73 -15.76 -13.91
N GLU A 475 -40.32 -15.44 -12.76
CA GLU A 475 -41.24 -16.35 -12.05
C GLU A 475 -42.53 -16.62 -12.84
N GLN A 476 -42.93 -15.70 -13.73
CA GLN A 476 -44.10 -15.85 -14.58
C GLN A 476 -43.80 -16.54 -15.91
N SER A 477 -42.52 -16.74 -16.25
CA SER A 477 -42.09 -17.29 -17.53
C SER A 477 -41.93 -18.81 -17.50
N PRO A 478 -42.49 -19.56 -18.47
CA PRO A 478 -42.27 -21.01 -18.58
C PRO A 478 -40.85 -21.36 -19.09
N HIS A 479 -40.12 -20.40 -19.65
CA HIS A 479 -38.79 -20.60 -20.25
C HIS A 479 -37.64 -20.19 -19.33
N MET A 480 -37.95 -19.61 -18.17
CA MET A 480 -36.98 -19.14 -17.18
C MET A 480 -37.10 -19.96 -15.90
N ARG A 481 -35.96 -20.26 -15.27
CA ARG A 481 -35.93 -20.95 -13.98
C ARG A 481 -35.16 -20.12 -12.97
N VAL A 482 -35.82 -19.76 -11.88
CA VAL A 482 -35.22 -19.02 -10.76
C VAL A 482 -34.80 -20.00 -9.68
N TYR A 483 -33.56 -19.84 -9.22
CA TYR A 483 -33.01 -20.53 -8.07
C TYR A 483 -32.49 -19.51 -7.05
N ASN A 484 -32.37 -19.92 -5.79
CA ASN A 484 -31.71 -19.15 -4.76
C ASN A 484 -30.81 -20.02 -3.89
N LEU A 485 -29.90 -19.36 -3.16
CA LEU A 485 -29.08 -19.98 -2.14
C LEU A 485 -29.71 -19.73 -0.77
N GLN A 486 -30.00 -20.81 -0.05
CA GLN A 486 -30.61 -20.75 1.27
C GLN A 486 -29.74 -19.90 2.22
N THR A 487 -30.34 -18.83 2.73
CA THR A 487 -29.69 -17.85 3.61
C THR A 487 -30.63 -17.52 4.77
N GLU A 488 -30.09 -17.36 5.97
CA GLU A 488 -30.82 -16.92 7.15
C GLU A 488 -30.12 -15.74 7.82
N VAL A 489 -30.85 -14.98 8.64
CA VAL A 489 -30.30 -13.87 9.43
C VAL A 489 -30.11 -14.37 10.86
N GLY A 490 -28.86 -14.41 11.32
CA GLY A 490 -28.51 -14.73 12.69
C GLY A 490 -28.91 -13.61 13.67
N ALA A 491 -28.81 -13.88 14.97
CA ALA A 491 -29.32 -12.99 16.01
C ALA A 491 -28.63 -11.60 16.02
N ASN A 492 -27.40 -11.48 15.53
CA ASN A 492 -26.66 -10.21 15.49
C ASN A 492 -26.68 -9.54 14.10
N GLY A 493 -27.58 -9.99 13.21
CA GLY A 493 -27.74 -9.47 11.86
C GLY A 493 -26.70 -9.99 10.86
N GLU A 494 -25.93 -11.03 11.23
CA GLU A 494 -25.09 -11.76 10.30
C GLU A 494 -25.91 -12.59 9.30
N LEU A 495 -25.52 -12.59 8.03
CA LEU A 495 -26.09 -13.49 7.03
C LEU A 495 -25.40 -14.86 7.15
N VAL A 496 -26.13 -15.84 7.69
CA VAL A 496 -25.70 -17.24 7.71
C VAL A 496 -26.06 -17.87 6.37
N ARG A 497 -25.03 -18.32 5.66
CA ARG A 497 -25.13 -18.86 4.31
C ARG A 497 -25.12 -20.38 4.41
N HIS A 498 -26.22 -21.02 4.04
CA HIS A 498 -26.27 -22.48 3.97
C HIS A 498 -25.75 -23.00 2.63
N PHE A 499 -25.39 -22.12 1.68
CA PHE A 499 -24.85 -22.48 0.35
C PHE A 499 -25.63 -23.58 -0.40
N LYS A 500 -26.89 -23.79 -0.04
CA LYS A 500 -27.75 -24.83 -0.57
C LYS A 500 -28.65 -24.21 -1.63
N LEU A 501 -28.51 -24.70 -2.86
CA LEU A 501 -29.29 -24.27 -4.01
C LEU A 501 -30.69 -24.87 -3.94
N GLN A 502 -31.71 -24.03 -4.14
CA GLN A 502 -33.11 -24.45 -4.17
C GLN A 502 -33.91 -23.65 -5.20
N PRO A 503 -34.98 -24.21 -5.78
CA PRO A 503 -35.87 -23.48 -6.69
C PRO A 503 -36.59 -22.31 -6.01
N GLY A 504 -36.90 -21.27 -6.78
CA GLY A 504 -37.65 -20.08 -6.37
C GLY A 504 -36.76 -18.87 -6.03
N ARG A 505 -37.38 -17.71 -5.80
CA ARG A 505 -36.68 -16.50 -5.36
C ARG A 505 -36.32 -16.52 -3.87
N SER A 506 -35.22 -15.86 -3.52
CA SER A 506 -34.97 -15.44 -2.13
C SER A 506 -35.46 -14.00 -1.96
N GLU A 507 -36.19 -13.71 -0.88
CA GLU A 507 -36.45 -12.33 -0.50
C GLU A 507 -35.14 -11.64 -0.08
N SER A 508 -35.05 -10.33 -0.32
CA SER A 508 -33.96 -9.52 0.19
C SER A 508 -34.08 -9.42 1.70
N LEU A 509 -33.08 -9.95 2.42
CA LEU A 509 -33.05 -10.00 3.87
C LEU A 509 -32.72 -8.65 4.51
N SER A 510 -32.64 -7.57 3.75
CA SER A 510 -32.21 -6.25 4.20
C SER A 510 -33.05 -5.70 5.36
N TYR A 511 -34.37 -5.87 5.33
CA TYR A 511 -35.21 -5.49 6.48
C TYR A 511 -34.88 -6.28 7.74
N ALA A 512 -34.71 -7.60 7.61
CA ALA A 512 -34.41 -8.49 8.72
C ALA A 512 -33.01 -8.21 9.30
N VAL A 513 -32.02 -7.97 8.43
CA VAL A 513 -30.67 -7.54 8.80
C VAL A 513 -30.72 -6.21 9.54
N ALA A 514 -31.43 -5.20 9.02
CA ALA A 514 -31.57 -3.90 9.67
C ALA A 514 -32.25 -4.00 11.05
N ARG A 515 -33.30 -4.82 11.16
CA ARG A 515 -33.95 -5.11 12.45
C ARG A 515 -33.00 -5.78 13.45
N ALA A 516 -32.25 -6.79 13.02
CA ALA A 516 -31.29 -7.49 13.87
C ALA A 516 -30.12 -6.59 14.29
N LYS A 517 -29.72 -5.66 13.42
CA LYS A 517 -28.73 -4.59 13.69
C LYS A 517 -29.27 -3.44 14.53
N GLN A 518 -30.52 -3.51 14.99
CA GLN A 518 -31.15 -2.45 15.80
C GLN A 518 -31.14 -1.09 15.08
N PHE A 519 -31.40 -1.08 13.78
CA PHE A 519 -31.64 0.15 13.04
C PHE A 519 -32.82 0.93 13.68
N PRO A 520 -32.86 2.28 13.62
CA PRO A 520 -33.89 3.07 14.30
C PRO A 520 -35.31 2.58 13.98
N GLN A 521 -36.14 2.40 15.02
CA GLN A 521 -37.48 1.82 14.87
C GLN A 521 -38.39 2.71 14.02
N THR A 522 -38.21 4.03 14.07
CA THR A 522 -38.89 5.01 13.22
C THR A 522 -38.57 4.80 11.74
N ALA A 523 -37.28 4.71 11.40
CA ALA A 523 -36.84 4.41 10.04
C ALA A 523 -37.30 3.02 9.58
N LEU A 524 -37.20 1.98 10.41
CA LEU A 524 -37.70 0.64 10.08
C LEU A 524 -39.20 0.63 9.82
N ALA A 525 -40.00 1.33 10.63
CA ALA A 525 -41.43 1.45 10.40
C ALA A 525 -41.71 2.15 9.05
N ALA A 526 -40.97 3.20 8.72
CA ALA A 526 -41.08 3.90 7.44
C ALA A 526 -40.67 3.02 6.25
N VAL A 527 -39.60 2.23 6.37
CA VAL A 527 -39.20 1.23 5.37
C VAL A 527 -40.31 0.19 5.18
N SER A 528 -40.90 -0.31 6.26
CA SER A 528 -42.01 -1.26 6.18
C SER A 528 -43.24 -0.66 5.49
N ASP A 529 -43.56 0.60 5.79
CA ASP A 529 -44.67 1.32 5.14
C ASP A 529 -44.40 1.52 3.65
N TYR A 530 -43.18 1.93 3.27
CA TYR A 530 -42.77 2.06 1.87
C TYR A 530 -42.92 0.75 1.12
N LEU A 531 -42.44 -0.38 1.67
CA LEU A 531 -42.53 -1.67 1.00
C LEU A 531 -43.99 -2.16 0.83
N GLN A 532 -44.91 -1.69 1.66
CA GLN A 532 -46.35 -2.01 1.55
C GLN A 532 -47.09 -1.07 0.59
N ARG A 533 -46.72 0.22 0.55
CA ARG A 533 -47.48 1.28 -0.13
C ARG A 533 -46.79 1.87 -1.36
N GLY A 534 -45.50 1.57 -1.55
CA GLY A 534 -44.62 2.12 -2.58
C GLY A 534 -44.14 3.56 -2.33
N ARG A 535 -44.49 4.17 -1.19
CA ARG A 535 -44.16 5.57 -0.87
C ARG A 535 -44.24 5.86 0.63
N ILE A 536 -43.63 6.97 1.06
CA ILE A 536 -43.68 7.49 2.45
C ILE A 536 -44.19 8.94 2.41
N GLU A 537 -45.14 9.28 3.28
CA GLU A 537 -45.63 10.66 3.47
C GLU A 537 -44.94 11.29 4.71
N PRO A 538 -43.93 12.17 4.55
CA PRO A 538 -43.20 12.74 5.67
C PRO A 538 -43.99 13.85 6.39
N SER A 539 -43.87 13.91 7.72
CA SER A 539 -44.40 15.00 8.55
C SER A 539 -43.44 16.19 8.54
N VAL A 540 -43.47 16.96 7.46
CA VAL A 540 -42.54 18.08 7.22
C VAL A 540 -42.37 18.98 8.44
N PHE A 541 -41.12 19.10 8.90
CA PHE A 541 -40.71 19.99 9.98
C PHE A 541 -40.28 21.34 9.44
N PHE A 542 -40.82 22.41 10.05
CA PHE A 542 -40.48 23.80 9.75
C PHE A 542 -39.87 24.47 10.98
N GLY A 543 -38.69 25.06 10.81
CA GLY A 543 -38.11 26.04 11.72
C GLY A 543 -37.04 25.53 12.69
N VAL A 544 -35.83 26.09 12.59
CA VAL A 544 -34.84 26.15 13.68
C VAL A 544 -34.56 27.59 13.98
N ASP A 545 -34.49 27.91 15.28
CA ASP A 545 -33.88 29.15 15.73
C ASP A 545 -32.36 29.01 15.56
N TYR A 546 -31.84 29.54 14.45
CA TYR A 546 -30.41 29.68 14.29
C TYR A 546 -29.88 30.76 15.24
N PRO A 547 -28.68 30.58 15.81
CA PRO A 547 -28.12 31.51 16.76
C PRO A 547 -27.89 32.88 16.12
N LYS A 548 -28.25 33.94 16.85
CA LYS A 548 -28.05 35.33 16.39
C LYS A 548 -26.56 35.65 16.31
N LEU A 549 -26.14 36.18 15.17
CA LEU A 549 -24.77 36.62 14.93
C LEU A 549 -24.57 38.04 15.47
N ALA A 550 -23.84 38.18 16.57
CA ALA A 550 -23.44 39.49 17.10
C ALA A 550 -21.91 39.63 17.10
N ALA A 551 -21.40 40.72 16.52
CA ALA A 551 -19.99 41.03 16.62
C ALA A 551 -19.63 41.43 18.06
N LYS A 552 -18.49 40.94 18.57
CA LYS A 552 -17.93 41.40 19.86
C LYS A 552 -17.63 42.91 19.82
N THR A 553 -17.93 43.60 20.91
CA THR A 553 -17.62 45.03 21.09
C THR A 553 -16.10 45.27 21.09
N PRO A 554 -15.61 46.47 20.70
CA PRO A 554 -14.19 46.79 20.73
C PRO A 554 -13.55 46.59 22.11
N GLU A 555 -14.27 46.94 23.17
CA GLU A 555 -13.80 46.81 24.57
C GLU A 555 -13.58 45.35 24.98
N HIS A 556 -14.52 44.45 24.65
CA HIS A 556 -14.36 43.02 24.92
C HIS A 556 -13.20 42.40 24.13
N ARG A 557 -13.00 42.82 22.88
CA ARG A 557 -11.84 42.36 22.09
C ARG A 557 -10.53 42.78 22.73
N GLU A 558 -10.44 44.02 23.19
CA GLU A 558 -9.22 44.51 23.84
C GLU A 558 -8.92 43.77 25.15
N GLN A 559 -9.96 43.42 25.92
CA GLN A 559 -9.82 42.56 27.10
C GLN A 559 -9.35 41.13 26.73
N GLU A 560 -9.91 40.53 25.68
CA GLU A 560 -9.51 39.19 25.22
C GLU A 560 -8.07 39.16 24.70
N LYS A 561 -7.61 40.21 24.00
CA LYS A 561 -6.20 40.36 23.60
C LYS A 561 -5.24 40.30 24.81
N GLN A 562 -5.69 40.73 25.99
CA GLN A 562 -4.90 40.73 27.22
C GLN A 562 -4.99 39.43 28.06
N ILE A 563 -6.11 38.69 27.96
CA ILE A 563 -6.42 37.55 28.84
C ILE A 563 -6.16 36.19 28.15
N ALA A 564 -6.09 36.14 26.83
CA ALA A 564 -6.21 34.88 26.09
C ALA A 564 -4.94 34.00 26.05
N SER A 565 -5.16 32.69 25.93
CA SER A 565 -4.25 31.68 26.49
C SER A 565 -3.65 30.62 25.53
N THR A 566 -3.76 30.70 24.18
CA THR A 566 -2.77 30.20 23.16
C THR A 566 -3.35 29.98 21.75
N LEU A 567 -2.56 30.30 20.70
CA LEU A 567 -2.86 30.08 19.27
C LEU A 567 -3.13 28.61 18.89
N ALA A 568 -2.56 27.66 19.64
CA ALA A 568 -2.65 26.23 19.38
C ALA A 568 -4.08 25.67 19.37
N GLN A 569 -5.04 26.37 19.98
CA GLN A 569 -6.46 25.98 19.96
C GLN A 569 -7.08 26.01 18.56
N LEU A 570 -6.48 26.72 17.59
CA LEU A 570 -6.94 26.68 16.19
C LEU A 570 -6.54 25.37 15.49
N PHE A 571 -5.53 24.67 16.01
CA PHE A 571 -4.95 23.45 15.44
C PHE A 571 -5.07 22.30 16.46
N PRO A 572 -6.29 21.93 16.88
CA PRO A 572 -6.48 20.87 17.85
C PRO A 572 -6.10 19.51 17.22
N ASN A 573 -5.53 18.64 18.06
CA ASN A 573 -5.54 17.20 17.77
C ASN A 573 -6.97 16.67 17.88
N GLU A 574 -7.22 15.50 17.30
CA GLU A 574 -8.53 14.83 17.21
C GLU A 574 -9.47 15.15 18.40
N PRO A 575 -10.54 15.94 18.18
CA PRO A 575 -11.40 16.43 19.24
C PRO A 575 -12.30 15.31 19.77
N ARG A 576 -12.68 15.40 21.04
CA ARG A 576 -13.63 14.45 21.66
C ARG A 576 -15.04 14.57 21.08
N ASP A 577 -15.43 15.77 20.65
CA ASP A 577 -16.71 16.07 20.03
C ASP A 577 -16.48 16.84 18.71
N PRO A 578 -16.16 16.12 17.60
CA PRO A 578 -15.81 16.76 16.34
C PRO A 578 -17.01 17.44 15.68
N LEU A 579 -16.76 18.58 15.04
CA LEU A 579 -17.69 19.24 14.11
C LEU A 579 -17.93 18.39 12.86
N PHE A 580 -16.90 17.68 12.39
CA PHE A 580 -16.94 16.84 11.20
C PHE A 580 -16.97 15.35 11.54
N HIS A 581 -17.98 14.64 11.06
CA HIS A 581 -18.04 13.19 11.15
C HIS A 581 -17.87 12.56 9.76
N LEU A 582 -16.78 11.81 9.59
CA LEU A 582 -16.47 11.07 8.37
C LEU A 582 -16.82 9.59 8.56
N PHE A 583 -17.79 9.09 7.79
CA PHE A 583 -18.19 7.69 7.78
C PHE A 583 -17.59 6.97 6.57
N SER A 584 -16.25 6.98 6.45
CA SER A 584 -15.53 6.30 5.37
C SER A 584 -14.03 6.15 5.65
N LEU A 585 -13.32 5.47 4.74
CA LEU A 585 -11.85 5.40 4.73
C LEU A 585 -11.19 6.42 3.81
N ASP A 586 -11.99 7.30 3.21
CA ASP A 586 -11.54 8.23 2.18
C ASP A 586 -10.37 9.07 2.67
N TYR A 587 -9.24 8.95 1.97
CA TYR A 587 -8.02 9.63 2.32
C TYR A 587 -8.09 11.14 2.04
N GLU A 588 -8.86 11.55 1.02
CA GLU A 588 -9.02 12.97 0.65
C GLU A 588 -9.71 13.77 1.76
N MET A 589 -10.57 13.13 2.54
CA MET A 589 -11.29 13.73 3.68
C MET A 589 -10.56 13.58 5.02
N LYS A 590 -9.23 13.38 5.00
CA LYS A 590 -8.35 13.38 6.19
C LYS A 590 -7.44 14.62 6.19
N PRO A 591 -6.91 15.05 7.35
CA PRO A 591 -6.12 16.29 7.45
C PRO A 591 -4.97 16.41 6.44
N HIS A 592 -4.23 15.33 6.20
CA HIS A 592 -3.16 15.34 5.20
C HIS A 592 -3.67 15.32 3.75
N GLY A 593 -4.85 14.74 3.49
CA GLY A 593 -5.42 14.60 2.16
C GLY A 593 -6.08 15.88 1.61
N LEU A 594 -6.80 16.62 2.47
CA LEU A 594 -7.68 17.73 2.05
C LEU A 594 -7.01 18.76 1.13
N LEU A 595 -5.78 19.14 1.45
CA LEU A 595 -5.04 20.18 0.73
C LEU A 595 -3.84 19.65 -0.06
N TRP A 596 -3.68 18.33 -0.15
CA TRP A 596 -2.57 17.70 -0.86
C TRP A 596 -2.46 18.20 -2.31
N HIS A 597 -3.61 18.33 -3.00
CA HIS A 597 -3.66 18.68 -4.42
C HIS A 597 -3.56 20.19 -4.70
N VAL A 598 -4.18 21.07 -3.89
CA VAL A 598 -4.14 22.53 -4.10
C VAL A 598 -2.73 23.09 -3.94
N ALA A 599 -2.10 22.73 -2.82
CA ALA A 599 -0.82 23.30 -2.44
C ALA A 599 0.36 22.66 -3.17
N ARG A 600 0.16 21.61 -3.98
CA ARG A 600 1.22 21.06 -4.83
C ARG A 600 1.52 21.95 -6.03
N SER A 601 0.53 22.72 -6.49
CA SER A 601 0.71 23.72 -7.56
C SER A 601 1.24 25.07 -7.07
N MET A 602 1.25 25.30 -5.76
CA MET A 602 1.59 26.58 -5.14
C MET A 602 2.88 26.47 -4.30
N ARG A 603 3.94 27.08 -4.84
CA ARG A 603 5.29 27.32 -4.26
C ARG A 603 6.17 26.09 -3.98
N GLU A 604 7.09 25.82 -4.90
CA GLU A 604 8.34 25.08 -4.63
C GLU A 604 9.40 25.97 -3.91
N GLU A 605 9.16 27.28 -3.79
CA GLU A 605 10.13 28.27 -3.31
C GLU A 605 9.59 29.15 -2.16
N THR A 606 9.12 28.57 -1.05
CA THR A 606 8.93 29.37 0.16
C THR A 606 10.26 29.54 0.88
N GLY A 607 10.73 30.79 1.04
CA GLY A 607 11.79 31.16 2.00
C GLY A 607 11.37 31.01 3.47
N GLY A 608 10.42 30.12 3.77
CA GLY A 608 9.92 29.77 5.10
C GLY A 608 10.69 28.61 5.71
N MET A 609 10.42 28.31 6.98
CA MET A 609 11.20 27.32 7.74
C MET A 609 10.72 25.88 7.52
N HIS A 610 9.40 25.66 7.46
CA HIS A 610 8.77 24.34 7.53
C HIS A 610 8.44 23.75 6.15
N GLU A 611 8.32 22.42 6.09
CA GLU A 611 8.00 21.73 4.84
C GLU A 611 6.52 21.98 4.46
N PRO A 612 6.20 22.22 3.17
CA PRO A 612 4.81 22.46 2.74
C PRO A 612 3.83 21.33 3.11
N GLN A 613 4.33 20.11 3.32
CA GLN A 613 3.51 18.97 3.76
C GLN A 613 3.06 19.13 5.23
N GLU A 614 3.93 19.62 6.11
CA GLU A 614 3.62 19.85 7.53
C GLU A 614 2.57 20.95 7.69
N LEU A 615 2.78 22.07 6.98
CA LEU A 615 1.84 23.19 6.94
C LEU A 615 0.45 22.78 6.41
N ARG A 616 0.40 21.97 5.34
CA ARG A 616 -0.87 21.41 4.83
C ARG A 616 -1.61 20.59 5.87
N SER A 617 -0.88 19.74 6.60
CA SER A 617 -1.46 18.91 7.65
C SER A 617 -2.10 19.77 8.73
N LEU A 618 -1.39 20.80 9.21
CA LEU A 618 -1.93 21.76 10.17
C LEU A 618 -3.20 22.45 9.66
N ILE A 619 -3.19 22.96 8.44
CA ILE A 619 -4.39 23.58 7.86
C ILE A 619 -5.54 22.57 7.77
N GLY A 620 -5.26 21.32 7.39
CA GLY A 620 -6.24 20.24 7.39
C GLY A 620 -6.82 19.96 8.76
N GLN A 621 -6.01 19.98 9.82
CA GLN A 621 -6.48 19.86 11.21
C GLN A 621 -7.35 21.07 11.60
N MET A 622 -6.94 22.28 11.21
CA MET A 622 -7.71 23.50 11.43
C MET A 622 -9.08 23.47 10.74
N ILE A 623 -9.22 22.77 9.62
CA ILE A 623 -10.51 22.68 8.91
C ILE A 623 -11.35 21.50 9.43
N LEU A 624 -10.76 20.32 9.59
CA LEU A 624 -11.51 19.08 9.84
C LEU A 624 -11.70 18.73 11.32
N TRP A 625 -10.78 19.11 12.19
CA TRP A 625 -10.75 18.68 13.61
C TRP A 625 -11.23 19.74 14.59
N GLN A 626 -12.10 20.63 14.11
CA GLN A 626 -12.70 21.65 14.95
C GLN A 626 -13.77 21.08 15.88
N PRO A 627 -13.88 21.56 17.12
CA PRO A 627 -15.08 21.32 17.92
C PRO A 627 -16.26 22.15 17.39
N SER A 628 -17.47 21.91 17.92
CA SER A 628 -18.61 22.79 17.66
C SER A 628 -18.32 24.21 18.19
N HIS A 629 -18.52 25.23 17.33
CA HIS A 629 -18.17 26.62 17.63
C HIS A 629 -19.39 27.50 17.85
N THR A 630 -19.20 28.57 18.62
CA THR A 630 -20.19 29.65 18.67
C THR A 630 -20.01 30.58 17.46
N PRO A 631 -21.08 31.26 17.01
CA PRO A 631 -20.97 32.19 15.89
C PRO A 631 -19.94 33.30 16.10
N GLU A 632 -19.73 33.73 17.35
CA GLU A 632 -18.73 34.75 17.72
C GLU A 632 -17.29 34.27 17.48
N GLU A 633 -17.00 32.99 17.71
CA GLU A 633 -15.66 32.41 17.47
C GLU A 633 -15.34 32.35 15.98
N ILE A 634 -16.33 31.96 15.16
CA ILE A 634 -16.18 31.88 13.70
C ILE A 634 -15.91 33.28 13.11
N LEU A 635 -16.63 34.30 13.58
CA LEU A 635 -16.40 35.70 13.17
C LEU A 635 -15.01 36.21 13.60
N GLU A 636 -14.47 35.74 14.73
CA GLU A 636 -13.11 36.10 15.15
C GLU A 636 -12.04 35.42 14.29
N ARG A 637 -12.27 34.16 13.87
CA ARG A 637 -11.38 33.44 12.95
C ARG A 637 -11.38 34.05 11.55
N GLN A 638 -12.54 34.50 11.07
CA GLN A 638 -12.66 35.23 9.79
C GLN A 638 -11.74 36.46 9.75
N LYS A 639 -11.62 37.18 10.86
CA LYS A 639 -10.72 38.35 10.94
C LYS A 639 -9.25 38.01 10.78
N ILE A 640 -8.80 36.81 11.17
CA ILE A 640 -7.41 36.40 10.96
C ILE A 640 -7.04 36.58 9.48
N PHE A 641 -7.86 36.01 8.59
CA PHE A 641 -7.58 36.02 7.16
C PHE A 641 -7.89 37.37 6.52
N GLU A 642 -8.85 38.14 7.03
CA GLU A 642 -9.06 39.54 6.61
C GLU A 642 -7.82 40.42 6.89
N GLU A 643 -7.24 40.29 8.07
CA GLU A 643 -6.05 41.06 8.45
C GLU A 643 -4.81 40.55 7.70
N LEU A 644 -4.65 39.24 7.53
CA LEU A 644 -3.51 38.67 6.80
C LEU A 644 -3.52 39.02 5.31
N THR A 645 -4.69 39.08 4.68
CA THR A 645 -4.84 39.48 3.27
C THR A 645 -4.74 40.99 3.07
N ARG A 646 -5.08 41.79 4.09
CA ARG A 646 -4.88 43.24 4.07
C ARG A 646 -3.39 43.56 3.93
N ASP A 647 -3.05 44.47 3.00
CA ASP A 647 -1.69 44.94 2.73
C ASP A 647 -0.64 43.82 2.50
N ASN A 648 -1.10 42.66 2.03
CA ASN A 648 -0.28 41.46 1.78
C ASN A 648 0.61 41.10 2.99
N ILE A 649 0.04 41.11 4.20
CA ILE A 649 0.76 40.70 5.41
C ILE A 649 1.19 39.23 5.29
N TYR A 650 0.31 38.35 4.80
CA TYR A 650 0.62 36.93 4.61
C TYR A 650 1.89 36.70 3.78
N GLY A 651 2.18 37.53 2.76
CA GLY A 651 3.38 37.40 1.94
C GLY A 651 4.67 37.77 2.67
N LYS A 652 4.58 38.59 3.73
CA LYS A 652 5.72 39.05 4.53
C LYS A 652 6.09 38.05 5.63
N LEU A 653 5.14 37.28 6.14
CA LEU A 653 5.35 36.40 7.30
C LEU A 653 6.33 35.24 7.03
N PRO A 654 6.20 34.42 5.96
CA PRO A 654 7.11 33.28 5.75
C PRO A 654 8.59 33.67 5.63
N PRO A 655 8.99 34.72 4.87
CA PRO A 655 10.37 35.17 4.87
C PRO A 655 10.88 35.60 6.25
N MET A 656 10.04 36.25 7.06
CA MET A 656 10.39 36.65 8.43
C MET A 656 10.56 35.43 9.34
N VAL A 657 9.69 34.42 9.20
CA VAL A 657 9.78 33.16 9.93
C VAL A 657 11.02 32.36 9.51
N GLY A 658 11.32 32.25 8.22
CA GLY A 658 12.54 31.59 7.73
C GLY A 658 13.83 32.25 8.23
N GLN A 659 13.84 33.57 8.39
CA GLN A 659 14.98 34.32 8.95
C GLN A 659 15.20 34.09 10.45
N ILE A 660 14.18 33.67 11.19
CA ILE A 660 14.26 33.42 12.64
C ILE A 660 14.18 31.93 12.99
N GLY A 661 14.04 31.05 11.99
CA GLY A 661 13.75 29.63 12.24
C GLY A 661 14.81 28.90 13.08
N LEU A 662 16.06 29.36 13.03
CA LEU A 662 17.18 28.82 13.82
C LEU A 662 17.45 29.62 15.10
N LEU A 663 16.56 30.55 15.49
CA LEU A 663 16.83 31.50 16.57
C LEU A 663 17.01 30.79 17.90
N GLU A 664 16.12 29.84 18.24
CA GLU A 664 16.24 29.09 19.49
C GLU A 664 17.52 28.26 19.55
N GLU A 665 17.90 27.58 18.46
CA GLU A 665 19.16 26.84 18.39
C GLU A 665 20.37 27.77 18.52
N THR A 666 20.32 28.94 17.87
CA THR A 666 21.38 29.95 17.90
C THR A 666 21.52 30.54 19.31
N VAL A 667 20.41 30.88 19.97
CA VAL A 667 20.37 31.37 21.35
C VAL A 667 20.85 30.29 22.32
N ALA A 668 20.41 29.03 22.16
CA ALA A 668 20.83 27.92 23.01
C ALA A 668 22.34 27.67 22.88
N LEU A 669 22.87 27.70 21.66
CA LEU A 669 24.29 27.55 21.37
C LEU A 669 25.11 28.68 22.02
N VAL A 670 24.76 29.94 21.75
CA VAL A 670 25.47 31.11 22.30
C VAL A 670 25.33 31.16 23.82
N GLY A 671 24.15 30.91 24.37
CA GLY A 671 23.87 30.90 25.80
C GLY A 671 24.56 29.76 26.56
N LYS A 672 24.76 28.59 25.94
CA LYS A 672 25.58 27.50 26.52
C LYS A 672 27.02 27.97 26.71
N TYR A 673 27.67 28.45 25.65
CA TYR A 673 29.08 28.82 25.70
C TYR A 673 29.34 30.18 26.38
N ALA A 674 28.34 31.06 26.45
CA ALA A 674 28.40 32.26 27.29
C ALA A 674 28.41 31.92 28.80
N ARG A 675 27.68 30.86 29.21
CA ARG A 675 27.62 30.41 30.61
C ARG A 675 28.83 29.56 31.01
N GLU A 676 29.20 28.59 30.17
CA GLU A 676 30.25 27.62 30.49
C GLU A 676 31.65 28.15 30.17
N GLY A 677 31.77 29.12 29.26
CA GLY A 677 33.02 29.55 28.65
C GLY A 677 33.41 28.66 27.49
N VAL A 678 33.80 29.26 26.36
CA VAL A 678 34.12 28.53 25.11
C VAL A 678 35.28 27.56 25.33
N ASN A 679 36.28 28.00 26.09
CA ASN A 679 37.45 27.20 26.44
C ASN A 679 37.12 26.01 27.37
N LYS A 680 36.07 26.08 28.19
CA LYS A 680 35.67 24.97 29.06
C LYS A 680 34.78 23.98 28.33
N GLY A 681 33.69 24.44 27.70
CA GLY A 681 32.68 23.58 27.07
C GLY A 681 33.17 22.77 25.86
N LEU A 682 34.40 23.00 25.40
CA LEU A 682 35.02 22.32 24.26
C LEU A 682 36.38 21.70 24.59
N ASN A 683 36.73 21.65 25.88
CA ASN A 683 37.97 21.01 26.29
C ASN A 683 37.93 19.50 25.95
N PRO A 684 38.88 18.98 25.14
CA PRO A 684 38.94 17.57 24.78
C PRO A 684 39.11 16.63 25.97
N ALA A 685 39.46 17.12 27.17
CA ALA A 685 39.64 16.32 28.39
C ALA A 685 38.41 16.29 29.32
N GLN A 686 37.22 16.73 28.88
CA GLN A 686 35.97 16.69 29.67
C GLN A 686 35.34 15.30 29.86
N PHE A 687 35.95 14.24 29.32
CA PHE A 687 35.48 12.86 29.47
C PHE A 687 35.44 12.42 30.95
N SER A 688 34.42 11.63 31.30
CA SER A 688 34.34 10.94 32.61
C SER A 688 35.50 9.96 32.79
N ASN A 689 35.78 9.51 34.03
CA ASN A 689 36.86 8.55 34.27
C ASN A 689 36.69 7.25 33.47
N ASP A 690 35.45 6.82 33.23
CA ASP A 690 35.12 5.64 32.42
C ASP A 690 35.31 5.87 30.92
N GLU A 691 35.00 7.07 30.42
CA GLU A 691 35.24 7.46 29.02
C GLU A 691 36.73 7.67 28.76
N ILE A 692 37.45 8.30 29.70
CA ILE A 692 38.91 8.36 29.68
C ILE A 692 39.47 6.94 29.69
N SER A 693 38.96 6.03 30.54
CA SER A 693 39.42 4.63 30.55
C SER A 693 39.13 3.88 29.25
N LYS A 694 37.99 4.13 28.60
CA LYS A 694 37.67 3.58 27.27
C LYS A 694 38.55 4.15 26.16
N ILE A 695 38.72 5.47 26.14
CA ILE A 695 39.63 6.16 25.21
C ILE A 695 41.06 5.67 25.41
N VAL A 696 41.50 5.52 26.66
CA VAL A 696 42.80 4.96 27.02
C VAL A 696 42.96 3.53 26.52
N LYS A 697 41.95 2.67 26.68
CA LYS A 697 41.97 1.32 26.10
C LYS A 697 42.03 1.36 24.57
N ASP A 698 41.21 2.18 23.91
CA ASP A 698 41.24 2.30 22.44
C ASP A 698 42.60 2.83 21.94
N ILE A 699 43.20 3.79 22.67
CA ILE A 699 44.55 4.32 22.41
C ILE A 699 45.61 3.22 22.60
N GLU A 700 45.52 2.42 23.66
CA GLU A 700 46.42 1.30 23.94
C GLU A 700 46.36 0.19 22.87
N TYR A 701 45.21 -0.02 22.23
CA TYR A 701 45.03 -1.07 21.21
C TYR A 701 45.21 -0.59 19.76
N HIS A 702 44.99 0.70 19.47
CA HIS A 702 44.86 1.19 18.08
C HIS A 702 45.69 2.44 17.71
N LEU A 703 46.41 3.08 18.64
CA LEU A 703 47.15 4.31 18.33
C LEU A 703 48.55 4.03 17.74
N GLY A 704 48.71 4.10 16.42
CA GLY A 704 50.03 4.07 15.78
C GLY A 704 50.83 5.36 16.01
N PRO A 705 52.14 5.38 15.70
CA PRO A 705 53.00 6.56 15.86
C PRO A 705 52.47 7.81 15.15
N THR A 706 51.89 7.66 13.96
CA THR A 706 51.28 8.75 13.18
C THR A 706 50.06 9.36 13.89
N GLN A 707 49.21 8.53 14.49
CA GLN A 707 48.06 8.99 15.27
C GLN A 707 48.51 9.69 16.57
N LEU A 708 49.59 9.22 17.20
CA LEU A 708 50.20 9.88 18.36
C LEU A 708 50.75 11.27 17.99
N ASP A 709 51.35 11.45 16.81
CA ASP A 709 51.86 12.74 16.34
C ASP A 709 50.74 13.75 16.07
N LYS A 710 49.65 13.28 15.44
CA LYS A 710 48.42 14.09 15.27
C LYS A 710 47.88 14.55 16.63
N LEU A 711 47.86 13.66 17.61
CA LEU A 711 47.36 13.95 18.96
C LEU A 711 48.23 14.96 19.71
N THR A 712 49.54 14.79 19.70
CA THR A 712 50.47 15.69 20.41
C THR A 712 50.42 17.11 19.84
N LYS A 713 50.34 17.25 18.52
CA LYS A 713 50.24 18.55 17.85
C LYS A 713 48.91 19.25 18.12
N ALA A 714 47.81 18.49 18.14
CA ALA A 714 46.50 19.05 18.43
C ALA A 714 46.39 19.57 19.87
N ILE A 715 47.00 18.86 20.82
CA ILE A 715 47.11 19.29 22.22
C ILE A 715 48.03 20.51 22.34
N ASP A 716 49.16 20.54 21.63
CA ASP A 716 50.08 21.68 21.65
C ASP A 716 49.41 22.97 21.12
N ALA A 717 48.66 22.87 20.01
CA ALA A 717 47.86 23.97 19.49
C ALA A 717 46.77 24.41 20.49
N TYR A 718 46.07 23.47 21.13
CA TYR A 718 45.09 23.79 22.18
C TYR A 718 45.72 24.53 23.36
N LEU A 719 46.88 24.08 23.85
CA LEU A 719 47.63 24.74 24.92
C LEU A 719 48.16 26.11 24.47
N GLY A 720 48.59 26.23 23.21
CA GLY A 720 48.95 27.51 22.59
C GLY A 720 47.78 28.50 22.60
N ILE A 721 46.57 28.04 22.28
CA ILE A 721 45.35 28.85 22.41
C ILE A 721 45.14 29.27 23.87
N GLN A 722 45.31 28.37 24.86
CA GLN A 722 45.16 28.74 26.27
C GLN A 722 46.21 29.78 26.72
N VAL A 723 47.46 29.66 26.29
CA VAL A 723 48.52 30.65 26.58
C VAL A 723 48.19 32.00 25.95
N LYS A 724 47.67 32.01 24.72
CA LYS A 724 47.24 33.25 24.06
C LYS A 724 46.01 33.88 24.73
N LEU A 725 45.12 33.07 25.31
CA LEU A 725 43.93 33.54 26.04
C LEU A 725 44.25 34.10 27.44
N PHE A 726 45.20 33.51 28.15
CA PHE A 726 45.43 33.81 29.58
C PHE A 726 46.84 34.33 29.91
N GLY A 727 47.72 34.44 28.92
CA GLY A 727 49.15 34.73 29.13
C GLY A 727 49.95 33.50 29.55
N ASP A 728 51.21 33.72 29.93
CA ASP A 728 52.16 32.68 30.33
C ASP A 728 51.82 32.14 31.73
N LEU A 729 50.85 31.21 31.79
CA LEU A 729 50.49 30.50 33.02
C LEU A 729 51.52 29.37 33.26
N PRO A 730 52.25 29.36 34.39
CA PRO A 730 53.36 28.42 34.61
C PRO A 730 52.97 26.95 34.43
N ALA A 731 51.76 26.57 34.85
CA ALA A 731 51.27 25.20 34.71
C ALA A 731 50.91 24.83 33.25
N VAL A 732 50.36 25.78 32.48
CA VAL A 732 50.03 25.58 31.06
C VAL A 732 51.31 25.52 30.23
N SER A 733 52.28 26.39 30.52
CA SER A 733 53.57 26.44 29.84
C SER A 733 54.48 25.27 30.19
N ASP A 734 54.45 24.77 31.43
CA ASP A 734 55.12 23.51 31.80
C ASP A 734 54.55 22.33 31.01
N LEU A 735 53.22 22.21 30.93
CA LEU A 735 52.58 21.15 30.13
C LEU A 735 52.84 21.31 28.63
N LYS A 736 52.83 22.52 28.10
CA LYS A 736 53.18 22.81 26.70
C LYS A 736 54.60 22.34 26.39
N ASN A 737 55.56 22.72 27.23
CA ASN A 737 56.97 22.33 27.07
C ASN A 737 57.15 20.80 27.14
N ARG A 738 56.48 20.12 28.07
CA ARG A 738 56.55 18.67 28.18
C ARG A 738 55.89 17.95 26.98
N TYR A 739 54.78 18.47 26.44
CA TYR A 739 54.12 17.90 25.25
C TYR A 739 54.94 18.11 23.99
N ALA A 740 55.63 19.25 23.87
CA ALA A 740 56.56 19.50 22.77
C ALA A 740 57.69 18.45 22.74
N ILE A 741 58.23 18.08 23.92
CA ILE A 741 59.24 17.01 24.04
C ILE A 741 58.69 15.66 23.55
N LEU A 742 57.45 15.29 23.90
CA LEU A 742 56.82 14.06 23.37
C LEU A 742 56.61 14.10 21.86
N GLY A 743 56.17 15.24 21.33
CA GLY A 743 55.98 15.44 19.89
C GLY A 743 57.29 15.28 19.10
N GLU A 744 58.38 15.86 19.60
CA GLU A 744 59.72 15.73 19.02
C GLU A 744 60.22 14.27 19.02
N VAL A 745 60.12 13.58 20.17
CA VAL A 745 60.58 12.20 20.31
C VAL A 745 59.72 11.25 19.44
N ASN A 746 58.41 11.49 19.36
CA ASN A 746 57.53 10.70 18.50
C ASN A 746 57.79 10.95 17.00
N SER A 747 58.04 12.20 16.60
CA SER A 747 58.45 12.52 15.22
C SER A 747 59.77 11.83 14.85
N ALA A 748 60.75 11.81 15.75
CA ALA A 748 62.02 11.09 15.57
C ALA A 748 61.82 9.56 15.51
N LEU A 749 60.84 9.01 16.24
CA LEU A 749 60.44 7.60 16.11
C LEU A 749 59.79 7.29 14.77
N ILE A 750 58.86 8.11 14.29
CA ILE A 750 58.20 7.95 12.98
C ILE A 750 59.24 7.92 11.86
N GLN A 751 60.22 8.82 11.89
CA GLN A 751 61.32 8.83 10.91
C GLN A 751 62.17 7.55 10.95
N ARG A 752 62.28 6.89 12.11
CA ARG A 752 62.98 5.59 12.27
C ARG A 752 62.09 4.38 12.02
N TRP A 753 60.78 4.54 11.92
CA TRP A 753 59.78 3.46 11.92
C TRP A 753 59.69 2.66 10.61
N GLN A 754 60.44 3.04 9.57
CA GLN A 754 60.43 2.34 8.27
C GLN A 754 61.16 0.96 8.26
N SER A 755 61.62 0.45 9.40
CA SER A 755 62.14 -0.92 9.57
C SER A 755 61.45 -1.62 10.77
N TYR A 756 60.81 -2.77 10.53
CA TYR A 756 59.77 -3.32 11.42
C TYR A 756 60.21 -3.82 12.82
N ARG A 757 59.33 -3.48 13.79
CA ARG A 757 59.03 -4.03 15.14
C ARG A 757 60.02 -3.80 16.30
N GLU A 758 59.49 -3.08 17.30
CA GLU A 758 59.97 -2.88 18.69
C GLU A 758 61.41 -2.39 18.83
N ASN A 759 61.70 -1.18 18.35
CA ASN A 759 62.95 -0.50 18.67
C ASN A 759 62.84 0.25 20.01
N PRO A 760 63.76 0.01 20.97
CA PRO A 760 63.85 0.82 22.19
C PRO A 760 64.31 2.25 21.85
N LEU A 761 63.88 3.23 22.65
CA LEU A 761 64.34 4.61 22.53
C LEU A 761 65.87 4.70 22.69
N THR A 762 66.53 5.65 22.03
CA THR A 762 67.96 5.91 22.26
C THR A 762 68.19 6.43 23.67
N ASP A 763 69.41 6.33 24.20
CA ASP A 763 69.69 6.78 25.57
C ASP A 763 69.41 8.29 25.76
N GLU A 764 69.65 9.10 24.73
CA GLU A 764 69.33 10.54 24.71
C GLU A 764 67.81 10.79 24.72
N GLU A 765 67.05 10.03 23.93
CA GLU A 765 65.59 10.13 23.92
C GLU A 765 64.95 9.59 25.20
N GLN A 766 65.53 8.55 25.78
CA GLN A 766 65.11 8.03 27.08
C GLN A 766 65.27 9.09 28.16
N GLU A 767 66.37 9.84 28.17
CA GLU A 767 66.55 10.95 29.11
C GLU A 767 65.53 12.08 28.86
N ARG A 768 65.26 12.44 27.60
CA ARG A 768 64.24 13.44 27.28
C ARG A 768 62.83 13.00 27.68
N VAL A 769 62.47 11.73 27.50
CA VAL A 769 61.16 11.20 27.91
C VAL A 769 61.05 11.09 29.43
N LYS A 770 62.13 10.73 30.15
CA LYS A 770 62.17 10.72 31.62
C LYS A 770 61.83 12.08 32.23
N VAL A 771 62.27 13.17 31.60
CA VAL A 771 61.91 14.54 32.00
C VAL A 771 60.39 14.77 31.93
N VAL A 772 59.71 14.11 30.99
CA VAL A 772 58.25 14.24 30.80
C VAL A 772 57.46 13.40 31.81
N ILE A 773 57.79 12.12 31.97
CA ILE A 773 57.05 11.16 32.82
C ILE A 773 57.36 11.29 34.32
N GLY A 774 58.43 11.99 34.68
CA GLY A 774 58.91 12.10 36.06
C GLY A 774 59.50 10.78 36.59
N ASN A 775 60.26 10.85 37.69
CA ASN A 775 60.98 9.70 38.26
C ASN A 775 60.10 8.59 38.89
N ASN A 776 58.79 8.54 38.58
CA ASN A 776 57.80 7.79 39.33
C ASN A 776 57.32 6.47 38.69
N THR A 777 58.04 5.92 37.72
CA THR A 777 57.76 4.57 37.22
C THR A 777 58.67 3.55 37.94
N GLU A 778 58.08 2.54 38.61
CA GLU A 778 58.76 1.43 39.32
C GLU A 778 59.70 0.55 38.44
N ASN A 779 60.00 0.96 37.21
CA ASN A 779 60.85 0.24 36.25
C ASN A 779 62.00 1.10 35.71
N SER A 780 62.72 1.83 36.58
CA SER A 780 63.91 2.61 36.20
C SER A 780 65.08 1.80 35.63
N ALA A 781 64.94 0.47 35.51
CA ALA A 781 65.93 -0.45 34.93
C ALA A 781 65.56 -1.02 33.53
N LYS A 782 64.44 -0.61 32.90
CA LYS A 782 64.05 -1.08 31.55
C LYS A 782 64.20 0.04 30.51
N ARG A 783 64.66 -0.30 29.28
CA ARG A 783 64.67 0.64 28.14
C ARG A 783 63.24 1.01 27.78
N LEU A 784 62.93 2.31 27.73
CA LEU A 784 61.61 2.82 27.34
C LEU A 784 61.30 2.50 25.86
N THR A 785 60.03 2.24 25.57
CA THR A 785 59.50 1.78 24.28
C THR A 785 58.42 2.74 23.73
N ALA A 786 57.98 2.52 22.49
CA ALA A 786 56.86 3.28 21.90
C ALA A 786 55.56 3.18 22.74
N LYS A 787 55.37 2.08 23.47
CA LYS A 787 54.22 1.89 24.37
C LYS A 787 54.31 2.80 25.60
N ASP A 788 55.52 3.06 26.10
CA ASP A 788 55.73 3.97 27.23
C ASP A 788 55.45 5.44 26.83
N LEU A 789 55.66 5.81 25.57
CA LEU A 789 55.26 7.11 25.03
C LEU A 789 53.74 7.27 24.93
N GLN A 790 53.01 6.20 24.58
CA GLN A 790 51.55 6.21 24.60
C GLN A 790 51.03 6.41 26.04
N VAL A 791 51.61 5.70 27.02
CA VAL A 791 51.26 5.85 28.45
C VAL A 791 51.57 7.27 28.95
N ALA A 792 52.70 7.85 28.55
CA ALA A 792 53.06 9.23 28.88
C ALA A 792 52.03 10.23 28.32
N ALA A 793 51.64 10.07 27.04
CA ALA A 793 50.61 10.91 26.43
C ALA A 793 49.26 10.77 27.15
N ILE A 794 48.86 9.55 27.55
CA ILE A 794 47.66 9.30 28.35
C ILE A 794 47.70 10.03 29.69
N GLN A 795 48.81 9.95 30.43
CA GLN A 795 48.96 10.64 31.71
C GLN A 795 48.87 12.15 31.57
N MET A 796 49.46 12.71 30.52
CA MET A 796 49.42 14.14 30.28
C MET A 796 48.04 14.61 29.80
N VAL A 797 47.25 13.76 29.12
CA VAL A 797 45.85 14.06 28.79
C VAL A 797 45.02 14.16 30.08
N ALA A 798 45.30 13.31 31.07
CA ALA A 798 44.69 13.44 32.39
C ALA A 798 45.10 14.76 33.08
N SER A 799 46.35 15.22 32.93
CA SER A 799 46.79 16.52 33.45
C SER A 799 46.13 17.72 32.75
N LEU A 800 45.79 17.63 31.45
CA LEU A 800 45.01 18.68 30.77
C LEU A 800 43.64 18.90 31.40
N ARG A 801 43.02 17.84 31.93
CA ARG A 801 41.75 17.92 32.65
C ARG A 801 41.89 18.72 33.95
N GLU A 802 42.93 18.43 34.72
CA GLU A 802 43.20 19.13 36.00
C GLU A 802 43.47 20.62 35.77
N ILE A 803 44.28 20.96 34.76
CA ILE A 803 44.54 22.36 34.40
C ILE A 803 43.29 23.05 33.89
N SER A 804 42.52 22.42 33.00
CA SER A 804 41.33 23.05 32.45
C SER A 804 40.28 23.40 33.51
N ASN A 805 40.16 22.60 34.58
CA ASN A 805 39.27 22.92 35.69
C ASN A 805 39.71 24.20 36.45
N GLN A 806 41.00 24.54 36.38
CA GLN A 806 41.60 25.70 37.02
C GLN A 806 41.60 26.96 36.13
N LEU A 807 41.40 26.81 34.81
CA LEU A 807 41.34 27.94 33.89
C LEU A 807 40.04 28.76 34.08
N PRO A 808 40.08 30.10 33.96
CA PRO A 808 38.86 30.91 33.95
C PRO A 808 38.01 30.59 32.71
N ALA A 809 36.69 30.75 32.81
CA ALA A 809 35.82 30.66 31.64
C ALA A 809 35.99 31.91 30.78
N VAL A 810 36.20 31.75 29.46
CA VAL A 810 36.26 32.85 28.49
C VAL A 810 34.94 32.91 27.76
N GLY A 811 34.24 34.04 27.93
CA GLY A 811 33.00 34.31 27.23
C GLY A 811 33.25 34.38 25.72
N VAL A 812 32.21 34.04 24.95
CA VAL A 812 32.25 34.05 23.48
C VAL A 812 32.71 35.40 22.90
N ARG A 813 32.38 36.51 23.58
CA ARG A 813 32.68 37.88 23.15
C ARG A 813 34.13 38.32 23.40
N ASP A 814 34.82 37.63 24.30
CA ASP A 814 36.16 38.01 24.77
C ASP A 814 37.26 37.17 24.11
N LEU A 815 36.91 36.39 23.08
CA LEU A 815 37.85 35.58 22.31
C LEU A 815 38.68 36.44 21.35
N PRO A 816 40.02 36.47 21.49
CA PRO A 816 40.91 37.19 20.59
C PRO A 816 41.18 36.35 19.33
N LEU A 817 40.15 36.17 18.49
CA LEU A 817 40.19 35.30 17.30
C LEU A 817 41.38 35.58 16.38
N ALA A 818 41.77 36.86 16.24
CA ALA A 818 42.92 37.26 15.43
C ALA A 818 44.26 36.76 16.01
N ASP A 819 44.41 36.76 17.35
CA ASP A 819 45.66 36.38 18.01
C ASP A 819 45.84 34.85 18.02
N ILE A 820 44.73 34.10 18.11
CA ILE A 820 44.72 32.63 18.09
C ILE A 820 44.62 32.03 16.68
N ALA A 821 44.49 32.86 15.63
CA ALA A 821 44.30 32.43 14.25
C ALA A 821 45.42 31.51 13.73
N GLU A 822 46.67 31.77 14.13
CA GLU A 822 47.82 30.94 13.77
C GLU A 822 47.73 29.52 14.32
N GLU A 823 47.33 29.37 15.59
CA GLU A 823 47.17 28.06 16.25
C GLU A 823 45.97 27.30 15.65
N LEU A 824 44.90 28.04 15.30
CA LEU A 824 43.77 27.50 14.56
C LEU A 824 44.17 27.06 13.14
N GLY A 825 45.12 27.76 12.49
CA GLY A 825 45.65 27.42 11.17
C GLY A 825 46.51 26.15 11.18
N VAL A 826 47.29 25.92 12.24
CA VAL A 826 48.01 24.65 12.45
C VAL A 826 47.02 23.49 12.49
N LEU A 827 45.90 23.64 13.18
CA LEU A 827 44.87 22.62 13.26
C LEU A 827 44.12 22.41 11.91
N GLU A 828 44.00 23.45 11.08
CA GLU A 828 43.34 23.42 9.76
C GLU A 828 44.14 22.64 8.69
N THR A 829 45.47 22.77 8.64
CA THR A 829 46.31 22.01 7.71
C THR A 829 46.22 20.50 7.96
N TYR A 830 45.99 20.07 9.20
CA TYR A 830 45.76 18.66 9.53
C TYR A 830 44.35 18.19 9.16
N HIS A 831 43.34 19.06 9.20
CA HIS A 831 41.97 18.73 8.75
C HIS A 831 41.89 18.48 7.23
N ARG A 832 42.71 19.19 6.43
CA ARG A 832 42.77 19.02 4.95
C ARG A 832 43.60 17.82 4.47
N GLY A 833 44.37 17.17 5.36
CA GLY A 833 45.23 16.02 5.04
C GLY A 833 44.47 14.69 4.90
N GLY A 834 43.62 14.56 3.87
CA GLY A 834 43.18 13.31 3.23
C GLY A 834 42.93 12.05 4.10
N GLU A 835 42.01 12.07 5.06
CA GLU A 835 41.50 10.82 5.68
C GLU A 835 40.42 10.18 4.79
N GLU A 836 40.53 8.88 4.54
CA GLU A 836 39.52 8.10 3.80
C GLU A 836 38.18 8.03 4.57
N LYS A 837 37.09 7.93 3.81
CA LYS A 837 35.70 7.95 4.32
C LYS A 837 35.42 6.92 5.43
N GLU A 838 36.20 5.85 5.49
CA GLU A 838 36.05 4.74 6.43
C GLU A 838 36.63 5.05 7.82
N GLU A 839 37.77 5.75 7.92
CA GLU A 839 38.34 6.19 9.21
C GLU A 839 37.41 7.18 9.94
N ARG A 840 36.72 8.05 9.20
CA ARG A 840 35.73 8.99 9.77
C ARG A 840 34.51 8.29 10.39
N ARG A 841 34.18 7.08 9.94
CA ARG A 841 32.99 6.35 10.41
C ARG A 841 33.28 5.61 11.73
N ASN A 842 34.52 5.15 11.92
CA ASN A 842 34.95 4.40 13.10
C ASN A 842 35.42 5.29 14.27
N ASN A 843 35.73 6.57 14.05
CA ASN A 843 36.32 7.46 15.06
C ASN A 843 35.33 8.45 15.73
N ARG A 844 34.00 8.22 15.62
CA ARG A 844 32.94 9.15 16.06
C ARG A 844 32.85 9.39 17.57
N SER A 845 33.64 8.70 18.38
CA SER A 845 33.58 8.73 19.86
C SER A 845 34.87 9.21 20.53
N GLY A 846 35.91 9.55 19.76
CA GLY A 846 37.26 9.81 20.29
C GLY A 846 37.60 11.28 20.53
N MET A 847 38.69 11.52 21.26
CA MET A 847 39.24 12.86 21.56
C MET A 847 39.48 13.71 20.31
N MET A 848 39.88 13.10 19.18
CA MET A 848 40.07 13.79 17.90
C MET A 848 38.78 14.39 17.35
N TRP A 849 37.64 13.72 17.54
CA TRP A 849 36.34 14.24 17.12
C TRP A 849 35.95 15.50 17.90
N LYS A 850 36.23 15.54 19.22
CA LYS A 850 36.04 16.74 20.06
C LYS A 850 36.90 17.92 19.65
N ILE A 851 38.13 17.65 19.21
CA ILE A 851 39.03 18.69 18.68
C ILE A 851 38.51 19.22 17.34
N MET A 852 37.98 18.36 16.47
CA MET A 852 37.33 18.80 15.23
C MET A 852 36.05 19.60 15.51
N GLU A 853 35.23 19.18 16.47
CA GLU A 853 34.04 19.92 16.92
C GLU A 853 34.41 21.32 17.44
N PHE A 854 35.51 21.44 18.19
CA PHE A 854 36.06 22.72 18.64
C PHE A 854 36.46 23.63 17.46
N LEU A 855 37.13 23.06 16.45
CA LEU A 855 37.55 23.81 15.26
C LEU A 855 36.39 24.29 14.40
N ASP A 856 35.44 23.40 14.11
CA ASP A 856 34.23 23.73 13.34
C ASP A 856 33.42 24.83 14.03
N LEU A 857 33.31 24.75 15.37
CA LEU A 857 32.63 25.77 16.16
C LEU A 857 33.40 27.11 16.16
N MET A 858 34.72 27.10 16.29
CA MET A 858 35.53 28.33 16.39
C MET A 858 35.75 29.03 15.04
N GLN A 859 35.85 28.29 13.94
CA GLN A 859 36.10 28.86 12.61
C GLN A 859 34.82 29.29 11.88
N GLY A 860 33.71 28.59 12.11
CA GLY A 860 32.46 28.82 11.37
C GLY A 860 31.20 28.92 12.22
N GLY A 861 31.03 28.05 13.22
CA GLY A 861 29.76 27.94 13.96
C GLY A 861 29.43 29.14 14.85
N LEU A 862 30.28 29.40 15.83
CA LEU A 862 30.05 30.40 16.88
C LEU A 862 30.22 31.85 16.39
N PRO A 863 31.24 32.21 15.58
CA PRO A 863 31.31 33.55 14.99
C PRO A 863 30.11 33.86 14.10
N MET A 864 29.65 32.90 13.29
CA MET A 864 28.47 33.07 12.45
C MET A 864 27.18 33.16 13.29
N ALA A 865 27.03 32.33 14.32
CA ALA A 865 25.90 32.38 15.25
C ALA A 865 25.81 33.74 15.96
N VAL A 866 26.92 34.23 16.52
CA VAL A 866 27.00 35.54 17.19
C VAL A 866 26.75 36.69 16.20
N GLY A 867 27.26 36.59 14.98
CA GLY A 867 27.04 37.60 13.94
C GLY A 867 25.59 37.66 13.44
N ARG A 868 24.90 36.52 13.34
CA ARG A 868 23.51 36.45 12.87
C ARG A 868 22.48 36.75 13.97
N LEU A 869 22.81 36.48 15.22
CA LEU A 869 21.87 36.56 16.34
C LEU A 869 21.19 37.93 16.50
N PRO A 870 21.88 39.09 16.43
CA PRO A 870 21.22 40.40 16.49
C PRO A 870 20.19 40.58 15.36
N VAL A 871 20.57 40.17 14.15
CA VAL A 871 19.71 40.25 12.97
C VAL A 871 18.48 39.35 13.13
N MET A 872 18.64 38.14 13.66
CA MET A 872 17.51 37.23 13.92
C MET A 872 16.58 37.77 15.02
N MET A 873 17.14 38.37 16.07
CA MET A 873 16.35 39.03 17.12
C MET A 873 15.56 40.23 16.58
N ASP A 874 16.17 41.04 15.71
CA ASP A 874 15.49 42.16 15.06
C ASP A 874 14.36 41.69 14.12
N HIS A 875 14.58 40.63 13.34
CA HIS A 875 13.51 40.03 12.53
C HIS A 875 12.39 39.44 13.39
N ALA A 876 12.71 38.85 14.54
CA ALA A 876 11.69 38.33 15.44
C ALA A 876 10.85 39.46 16.08
N ARG A 877 11.49 40.57 16.47
CA ARG A 877 10.77 41.78 16.93
C ARG A 877 9.91 42.38 15.83
N ALA A 878 10.42 42.42 14.59
CA ALA A 878 9.64 42.87 13.43
C ALA A 878 8.42 41.96 13.19
N LEU A 879 8.56 40.65 13.37
CA LEU A 879 7.45 39.70 13.27
C LEU A 879 6.40 39.99 14.35
N VAL A 880 6.82 40.14 15.62
CA VAL A 880 5.93 40.53 16.73
C VAL A 880 5.20 41.83 16.43
N GLN A 881 5.90 42.87 15.96
CA GLN A 881 5.28 44.15 15.60
C GLN A 881 4.27 44.01 14.47
N THR A 882 4.59 43.22 13.44
CA THR A 882 3.68 42.95 12.32
C THR A 882 2.41 42.26 12.82
N LEU A 883 2.54 41.23 13.65
CA LEU A 883 1.39 40.52 14.22
C LEU A 883 0.55 41.41 15.15
N LYS A 884 1.18 42.22 16.01
CA LYS A 884 0.50 43.19 16.90
C LYS A 884 -0.18 44.35 16.17
N SER A 885 0.22 44.63 14.92
CA SER A 885 -0.42 45.68 14.12
C SER A 885 -1.82 45.29 13.59
N THR A 886 -2.16 44.00 13.65
CA THR A 886 -3.46 43.48 13.20
C THR A 886 -4.57 43.69 14.23
N ASP A 887 -5.84 43.64 13.82
CA ASP A 887 -6.99 43.60 14.76
C ASP A 887 -7.42 42.17 15.18
N SER A 888 -6.60 41.15 14.92
CA SER A 888 -6.94 39.75 15.24
C SER A 888 -6.50 39.35 16.66
N VAL A 889 -7.43 38.82 17.46
CA VAL A 889 -7.12 38.30 18.81
C VAL A 889 -6.08 37.16 18.73
N TYR A 890 -6.19 36.26 17.75
CA TYR A 890 -5.29 35.10 17.60
C TYR A 890 -3.88 35.49 17.16
N LEU A 891 -3.73 36.45 16.22
CA LEU A 891 -2.40 36.92 15.80
C LEU A 891 -1.70 37.70 16.92
N HIS A 892 -2.45 38.44 17.75
CA HIS A 892 -1.92 39.05 18.97
C HIS A 892 -1.44 38.02 19.99
N GLN A 893 -2.20 36.94 20.20
CA GLN A 893 -1.75 35.83 21.07
C GLN A 893 -0.45 35.22 20.55
N ALA A 894 -0.33 35.00 19.25
CA ALA A 894 0.91 34.53 18.62
C ALA A 894 2.07 35.49 18.90
N ALA A 895 1.84 36.80 18.71
CA ALA A 895 2.82 37.83 18.96
C ALA A 895 3.30 37.86 20.42
N ASN A 896 2.37 37.79 21.37
CA ASN A 896 2.67 37.79 22.81
C ASN A 896 3.45 36.53 23.23
N LEU A 897 3.13 35.37 22.65
CA LEU A 897 3.89 34.15 22.89
C LEU A 897 5.33 34.27 22.37
N ILE A 898 5.49 34.73 21.12
CA ILE A 898 6.80 34.93 20.49
C ILE A 898 7.62 35.96 21.30
N GLU A 899 7.01 37.10 21.66
CA GLU A 899 7.64 38.14 22.48
C GLU A 899 8.06 37.62 23.86
N GLY A 900 7.20 36.84 24.53
CA GLY A 900 7.53 36.23 25.82
C GLY A 900 8.72 35.26 25.73
N GLN A 901 8.90 34.55 24.61
CA GLN A 901 10.09 33.73 24.37
C GLN A 901 11.32 34.58 24.05
N LEU A 902 11.16 35.67 23.29
CA LEU A 902 12.27 36.62 23.01
C LEU A 902 12.82 37.23 24.30
N VAL A 903 11.97 37.64 25.24
CA VAL A 903 12.41 38.14 26.56
C VAL A 903 13.23 37.09 27.30
N LYS A 904 12.81 35.82 27.28
CA LYS A 904 13.58 34.72 27.88
C LYS A 904 14.92 34.51 27.18
N HIS A 905 14.95 34.60 25.85
CA HIS A 905 16.18 34.50 25.07
C HIS A 905 17.14 35.66 25.38
N GLU A 906 16.64 36.90 25.53
CA GLU A 906 17.45 38.04 25.95
C GLU A 906 18.05 37.83 27.34
N ALA A 907 17.27 37.33 28.30
CA ALA A 907 17.76 37.02 29.65
C ALA A 907 18.85 35.93 29.64
N ILE A 908 18.71 34.91 28.78
CA ILE A 908 19.74 33.87 28.58
C ILE A 908 21.03 34.50 28.04
N LEU A 909 20.93 35.40 27.07
CA LEU A 909 22.08 36.08 26.45
C LEU A 909 22.74 37.11 27.38
N ALA A 910 21.99 37.69 28.32
CA ALA A 910 22.50 38.61 29.34
C ALA A 910 23.22 37.90 30.49
N GLY A 911 23.12 36.55 30.59
CA GLY A 911 23.74 35.78 31.67
C GLY A 911 23.01 35.87 33.01
N GLU A 912 21.79 36.41 33.04
CA GLU A 912 21.05 36.77 34.26
C GLU A 912 20.21 35.62 34.86
N ALA A 913 20.11 34.47 34.18
CA ALA A 913 19.03 33.52 34.44
C ALA A 913 19.48 32.06 34.64
N GLU A 914 19.65 31.67 35.91
CA GLU A 914 19.40 30.27 36.31
C GLU A 914 18.40 30.17 37.47
N ALA A 915 18.40 31.11 38.42
CA ALA A 915 17.49 31.07 39.57
C ALA A 915 16.09 31.59 39.25
N ALA A 916 15.97 32.80 38.69
CA ALA A 916 14.67 33.43 38.43
C ALA A 916 13.82 32.66 37.39
N VAL A 917 14.45 32.18 36.32
CA VAL A 917 13.76 31.46 35.23
C VAL A 917 13.35 30.04 35.64
N LYS A 918 14.09 29.35 36.53
CA LYS A 918 13.67 28.05 37.09
C LYS A 918 12.47 28.18 38.05
N GLU A 919 12.43 29.26 38.85
CA GLU A 919 11.35 29.54 39.80
C GLU A 919 10.03 29.87 39.07
N GLU A 920 10.12 30.66 37.99
CA GLU A 920 8.97 31.06 37.18
C GLU A 920 8.44 29.92 36.30
N ILE A 921 9.32 29.16 35.64
CA ILE A 921 8.92 27.99 34.82
C ILE A 921 8.23 26.91 35.67
N ARG A 922 8.63 26.72 36.94
CA ARG A 922 7.96 25.80 37.87
C ARG A 922 6.55 26.25 38.27
N SER A 923 6.25 27.54 38.19
CA SER A 923 4.97 28.09 38.65
C SER A 923 3.95 28.33 37.54
N THR A 924 4.37 28.43 36.27
CA THR A 924 3.47 28.77 35.14
C THR A 924 3.24 27.69 34.10
N ILE A 925 3.98 26.58 34.08
CA ILE A 925 3.92 25.60 32.98
C ILE A 925 3.66 24.17 33.51
N PRO A 926 2.69 23.42 32.95
CA PRO A 926 2.47 22.02 33.31
C PRO A 926 3.73 21.17 33.08
N GLY A 927 3.97 20.20 33.97
CA GLY A 927 5.26 19.51 34.16
C GLY A 927 5.88 18.81 32.95
N ASP A 928 5.12 18.65 31.87
CA ASP A 928 5.49 17.87 30.69
C ASP A 928 6.43 18.67 29.76
N ALA A 929 6.28 19.99 29.70
CA ALA A 929 7.09 20.88 28.85
C ALA A 929 8.51 21.14 29.41
N VAL A 930 8.71 20.91 30.71
CA VAL A 930 10.03 21.01 31.37
C VAL A 930 10.99 19.93 30.86
N SER A 931 10.45 18.80 30.39
CA SER A 931 11.25 17.74 29.76
C SER A 931 11.86 18.18 28.43
N SER A 932 11.13 18.95 27.62
CA SER A 932 11.57 19.44 26.30
C SER A 932 12.74 20.43 26.40
N PHE A 933 12.75 21.28 27.43
CA PHE A 933 13.88 22.20 27.69
C PHE A 933 15.16 21.45 28.09
N ASN A 934 15.02 20.34 28.82
CA ASN A 934 16.14 19.45 29.17
C ASN A 934 16.61 18.56 28.00
N HIS A 935 15.82 18.42 26.93
CA HIS A 935 16.23 17.70 25.72
C HIS A 935 17.07 18.57 24.77
N LEU A 936 16.80 19.88 24.68
CA LEU A 936 17.60 20.84 23.90
C LEU A 936 19.05 20.96 24.41
N SER A 937 19.29 20.78 25.71
CA SER A 937 20.64 20.73 26.28
C SER A 937 21.35 19.39 26.06
N ARG A 938 20.63 18.34 25.64
CA ARG A 938 21.15 16.97 25.45
C ARG A 938 21.27 16.54 23.99
N SER A 939 20.65 17.23 23.03
CA SER A 939 20.63 16.86 21.60
C SER A 939 21.91 17.28 20.84
N SER A 940 23.08 17.11 21.46
CA SER A 940 24.42 17.52 21.00
C SER A 940 24.97 16.74 19.79
N GLY A 941 24.11 16.07 19.01
CA GLY A 941 24.51 15.01 18.07
C GLY A 941 24.89 15.45 16.65
N SER A 942 24.78 16.73 16.27
CA SER A 942 25.06 17.18 14.90
C SER A 942 25.28 18.70 14.84
N LEU A 943 26.52 19.16 14.95
CA LEU A 943 26.84 20.60 14.90
C LEU A 943 26.76 21.25 13.50
N PHE A 944 26.46 20.48 12.46
CA PHE A 944 26.06 21.03 11.16
C PHE A 944 24.56 20.91 11.04
N PHE A 945 23.86 22.05 11.10
CA PHE A 945 22.43 22.32 10.92
C PHE A 945 21.63 21.22 10.19
N GLY A 946 21.47 20.07 10.84
CA GLY A 946 20.74 18.94 10.35
C GLY A 946 19.32 19.05 10.86
N ARG A 947 18.34 19.12 9.95
CA ARG A 947 16.90 19.05 10.24
C ARG A 947 16.52 17.70 10.85
N ARG A 948 16.99 17.35 12.06
CA ARG A 948 16.58 16.14 12.77
C ARG A 948 15.97 16.49 14.13
N GLU A 949 14.65 16.39 14.16
CA GLU A 949 13.80 15.97 15.29
C GLU A 949 14.15 16.51 16.68
N ALA A 950 14.36 17.83 16.82
CA ALA A 950 14.11 18.46 18.10
C ALA A 950 12.59 18.49 18.33
N LYS A 951 12.10 17.93 19.46
CA LYS A 951 10.68 18.06 19.87
C LYS A 951 10.24 19.53 19.74
N ALA A 952 9.11 19.77 19.07
CA ALA A 952 8.61 21.13 18.79
C ALA A 952 8.48 21.96 20.08
N THR A 953 9.19 23.08 20.14
CA THR A 953 9.07 24.07 21.23
C THR A 953 7.81 24.91 21.02
N PRO A 954 7.27 25.56 22.07
CA PRO A 954 6.15 26.49 21.91
C PRO A 954 6.43 27.62 20.92
N PHE A 955 7.69 28.08 20.82
CA PHE A 955 8.11 29.09 19.86
C PHE A 955 8.00 28.58 18.43
N LYS A 956 8.64 27.44 18.11
CA LYS A 956 8.58 26.84 16.77
C LYS A 956 7.17 26.48 16.35
N ALA A 957 6.38 25.90 17.26
CA ALA A 957 4.98 25.60 17.00
C ALA A 957 4.17 26.86 16.64
N ALA A 958 4.41 27.98 17.33
CA ALA A 958 3.75 29.24 16.99
C ALA A 958 4.20 29.81 15.64
N LEU A 959 5.49 29.69 15.31
CA LEU A 959 6.01 30.08 13.99
C LEU A 959 5.39 29.25 12.86
N GLU A 960 5.30 27.93 13.06
CA GLU A 960 4.69 26.99 12.13
C GLU A 960 3.19 27.28 11.93
N GLN A 961 2.47 27.57 13.02
CA GLN A 961 1.06 27.96 12.97
C GLN A 961 0.86 29.31 12.25
N VAL A 962 1.74 30.29 12.48
CA VAL A 962 1.71 31.57 11.75
C VAL A 962 2.00 31.37 10.27
N GLU A 963 2.97 30.52 9.90
CA GLU A 963 3.23 30.15 8.50
C GLU A 963 2.05 29.42 7.86
N ALA A 964 1.40 28.49 8.58
CA ALA A 964 0.22 27.78 8.10
C ALA A 964 -0.95 28.74 7.84
N LEU A 965 -1.19 29.70 8.75
CA LEU A 965 -2.19 30.75 8.55
C LEU A 965 -1.85 31.65 7.35
N ALA A 966 -0.58 32.02 7.18
CA ALA A 966 -0.12 32.81 6.03
C ALA A 966 -0.28 32.05 4.70
N MET A 967 0.06 30.76 4.69
CA MET A 967 -0.13 29.88 3.54
C MET A 967 -1.60 29.76 3.17
N PHE A 968 -2.49 29.62 4.14
CA PHE A 968 -3.93 29.56 3.86
C PHE A 968 -4.51 30.92 3.43
N ALA A 969 -4.03 32.03 4.00
CA ALA A 969 -4.38 33.38 3.54
C ALA A 969 -3.96 33.59 2.07
N GLU A 970 -2.80 33.08 1.67
CA GLU A 970 -2.39 33.07 0.26
C GLU A 970 -3.33 32.25 -0.61
N ILE A 971 -3.81 31.08 -0.15
CA ILE A 971 -4.81 30.28 -0.86
C ILE A 971 -6.10 31.09 -1.03
N ILE A 972 -6.57 31.75 0.03
CA ILE A 972 -7.76 32.61 0.00
C ILE A 972 -7.62 33.70 -1.06
N ASP A 973 -6.50 34.43 -1.06
CA ASP A 973 -6.24 35.54 -1.99
C ASP A 973 -6.06 35.06 -3.44
N LYS A 974 -5.20 34.07 -3.67
CA LYS A 974 -4.86 33.60 -5.03
C LYS A 974 -5.96 32.81 -5.72
N GLN A 975 -6.73 32.01 -4.98
CA GLN A 975 -7.86 31.26 -5.55
C GLN A 975 -9.16 32.09 -5.52
N GLY A 976 -9.15 33.25 -4.87
CA GLY A 976 -10.32 34.14 -4.78
C GLY A 976 -11.48 33.50 -4.02
N LEU A 977 -11.22 33.03 -2.81
CA LEU A 977 -12.26 32.45 -1.93
C LEU A 977 -13.18 33.57 -1.43
N ALA A 978 -14.48 33.34 -1.45
CA ALA A 978 -15.47 34.29 -0.96
C ALA A 978 -15.48 34.37 0.57
N LYS A 979 -15.49 35.59 1.09
CA LYS A 979 -15.83 35.86 2.49
C LYS A 979 -17.28 35.47 2.74
N VAL A 980 -17.50 34.57 3.69
CA VAL A 980 -18.83 34.02 4.01
C VAL A 980 -19.64 35.02 4.82
N LYS A 981 -20.89 35.27 4.39
CA LYS A 981 -21.88 36.02 5.16
C LYS A 981 -22.70 35.04 5.99
N PHE A 982 -22.38 34.93 7.28
CA PHE A 982 -23.18 34.11 8.18
C PHE A 982 -24.56 34.73 8.39
N ASN A 983 -25.61 33.91 8.51
CA ASN A 983 -26.98 34.37 8.77
C ASN A 983 -27.70 33.53 9.83
N ASP A 984 -28.80 34.06 10.35
CA ASP A 984 -29.72 33.38 11.28
C ASP A 984 -31.00 32.88 10.58
N THR A 985 -31.06 32.98 9.25
CA THR A 985 -32.22 32.55 8.44
C THR A 985 -32.19 31.07 8.05
N GLY A 986 -31.01 30.44 8.12
CA GLY A 986 -30.81 29.05 7.67
C GLY A 986 -30.46 28.91 6.19
N GLU A 987 -30.49 29.99 5.42
CA GLU A 987 -30.22 29.97 3.98
C GLU A 987 -28.74 29.68 3.71
N VAL A 988 -28.46 28.73 2.81
CA VAL A 988 -27.13 28.38 2.30
C VAL A 988 -27.10 28.70 0.80
N HIS A 989 -26.19 29.58 0.41
CA HIS A 989 -25.98 29.98 -0.98
C HIS A 989 -24.50 30.13 -1.26
N PHE A 990 -23.92 29.20 -2.01
CA PHE A 990 -22.56 29.31 -2.54
C PHE A 990 -22.67 29.42 -4.07
N ARG A 991 -22.41 30.60 -4.62
CA ARG A 991 -22.49 30.88 -6.07
C ARG A 991 -21.19 30.56 -6.78
N ASN A 992 -21.27 29.86 -7.90
CA ASN A 992 -20.12 29.31 -8.62
C ASN A 992 -19.15 28.62 -7.65
N ALA A 993 -19.68 27.75 -6.78
CA ALA A 993 -18.85 27.01 -5.86
C ALA A 993 -17.90 26.09 -6.64
N PHE A 994 -16.67 26.00 -6.17
CA PHE A 994 -15.64 25.15 -6.72
C PHE A 994 -15.03 24.33 -5.59
N SER A 995 -14.46 23.19 -5.96
CA SER A 995 -13.84 22.28 -5.03
C SER A 995 -12.38 22.66 -4.81
N VAL A 996 -11.94 22.64 -3.55
CA VAL A 996 -10.53 22.76 -3.17
C VAL A 996 -9.74 21.48 -3.43
N PHE A 997 -10.24 20.47 -4.13
CA PHE A 997 -9.40 19.34 -4.53
C PHE A 997 -8.65 19.61 -5.85
N LYS A 998 -9.02 20.69 -6.56
CA LYS A 998 -8.45 21.06 -7.86
C LYS A 998 -8.34 22.59 -8.00
N GLY A 999 -7.51 23.08 -8.94
CA GLY A 999 -7.46 24.52 -9.22
C GLY A 999 -8.79 25.07 -9.74
N LYS A 1000 -9.15 26.32 -9.39
CA LYS A 1000 -10.44 26.94 -9.79
C LYS A 1000 -10.67 26.93 -11.30
N SER A 1001 -9.62 27.14 -12.11
CA SER A 1001 -9.70 27.16 -13.58
C SER A 1001 -9.78 25.78 -14.24
N GLU A 1002 -9.53 24.70 -13.49
CA GLU A 1002 -9.46 23.33 -14.03
C GLU A 1002 -10.74 22.53 -13.83
N GLN A 1003 -11.79 23.19 -13.36
CA GLN A 1003 -13.05 22.58 -12.95
C GLN A 1003 -14.25 23.42 -13.40
N VAL A 1004 -15.42 22.79 -13.41
CA VAL A 1004 -16.70 23.46 -13.68
C VAL A 1004 -17.33 23.80 -12.34
N ALA A 1005 -17.53 25.09 -12.10
CA ALA A 1005 -18.17 25.58 -10.90
C ALA A 1005 -19.68 25.31 -10.92
N ASN A 1006 -20.25 24.99 -9.76
CA ASN A 1006 -21.69 24.72 -9.58
C ASN A 1006 -22.18 25.39 -8.30
N ASP A 1007 -23.44 25.83 -8.29
CA ASP A 1007 -24.03 26.45 -7.11
C ASP A 1007 -24.37 25.41 -6.04
N ILE A 1008 -24.24 25.77 -4.76
CA ILE A 1008 -24.74 24.99 -3.61
C ILE A 1008 -25.83 25.81 -2.94
N ASP A 1009 -27.08 25.37 -3.06
CA ASP A 1009 -28.26 26.10 -2.58
C ASP A 1009 -29.12 25.20 -1.67
N PHE A 1010 -29.23 25.57 -0.39
CA PHE A 1010 -30.16 24.97 0.57
C PHE A 1010 -30.95 26.06 1.30
N SER A 1011 -32.20 25.76 1.59
CA SER A 1011 -33.12 26.69 2.25
C SER A 1011 -34.05 25.90 3.15
N PRO A 1012 -34.28 26.35 4.40
CA PRO A 1012 -35.26 25.72 5.30
C PRO A 1012 -36.66 25.62 4.70
N ASN A 1013 -36.99 26.53 3.77
CA ASN A 1013 -38.34 26.69 3.23
C ASN A 1013 -38.50 26.21 1.79
N THR A 1014 -37.41 25.99 1.05
CA THR A 1014 -37.49 25.61 -0.37
C THR A 1014 -36.58 24.47 -0.79
N THR A 1015 -35.54 24.10 -0.03
CA THR A 1015 -34.64 22.99 -0.39
C THR A 1015 -33.90 22.51 0.84
N ARG A 1016 -34.44 21.50 1.53
CA ARG A 1016 -33.77 20.84 2.65
C ARG A 1016 -33.09 19.54 2.24
N VAL A 1017 -33.60 18.91 1.19
CA VAL A 1017 -33.04 17.69 0.62
C VAL A 1017 -32.71 17.94 -0.85
N GLN A 1018 -31.46 17.72 -1.23
CA GLN A 1018 -31.03 17.72 -2.62
C GLN A 1018 -30.68 16.29 -3.04
N LEU A 1019 -31.44 15.76 -4.00
CA LEU A 1019 -31.18 14.45 -4.60
C LEU A 1019 -30.31 14.64 -5.84
N LEU A 1020 -29.13 14.04 -5.84
CA LEU A 1020 -28.17 14.12 -6.94
C LEU A 1020 -28.16 12.85 -7.77
N THR A 1021 -28.28 12.99 -9.09
CA THR A 1021 -28.23 11.89 -10.05
C THR A 1021 -27.21 12.16 -11.16
N GLY A 1022 -26.84 11.11 -11.87
CA GLY A 1022 -25.93 11.21 -13.01
C GLY A 1022 -25.02 9.98 -13.12
N PRO A 1023 -24.47 9.71 -14.30
CA PRO A 1023 -23.61 8.55 -14.54
C PRO A 1023 -22.33 8.58 -13.68
N ASN A 1024 -21.68 7.42 -13.51
CA ASN A 1024 -20.37 7.36 -12.88
C ASN A 1024 -19.35 8.19 -13.66
N GLY A 1025 -18.51 8.95 -12.95
CA GLY A 1025 -17.57 9.89 -13.58
C GLY A 1025 -18.16 11.26 -13.94
N SER A 1026 -19.46 11.50 -13.73
CA SER A 1026 -20.10 12.80 -14.03
C SER A 1026 -19.72 13.94 -13.09
N GLY A 1027 -19.03 13.65 -11.97
CA GLY A 1027 -18.62 14.64 -10.97
C GLY A 1027 -19.43 14.69 -9.68
N LYS A 1028 -20.38 13.75 -9.44
CA LYS A 1028 -21.22 13.70 -8.21
C LYS A 1028 -20.40 13.77 -6.91
N THR A 1029 -19.58 12.74 -6.67
CA THR A 1029 -18.70 12.63 -5.51
C THR A 1029 -17.77 13.85 -5.38
N PHE A 1030 -17.25 14.36 -6.50
CA PHE A 1030 -16.38 15.54 -6.50
C PHE A 1030 -17.11 16.82 -6.03
N TYR A 1031 -18.37 16.99 -6.45
CA TYR A 1031 -19.23 18.09 -6.02
C TYR A 1031 -19.65 17.94 -4.56
N GLU A 1032 -20.04 16.74 -4.12
CA GLU A 1032 -20.39 16.42 -2.73
C GLU A 1032 -19.25 16.70 -1.77
N LYS A 1033 -18.06 16.18 -2.08
CA LYS A 1033 -16.84 16.46 -1.34
C LYS A 1033 -16.50 17.95 -1.33
N GLY A 1034 -16.67 18.62 -2.48
CA GLY A 1034 -16.50 20.07 -2.59
C GLY A 1034 -17.44 20.86 -1.68
N ALA A 1035 -18.71 20.44 -1.58
CA ALA A 1035 -19.70 21.06 -0.70
C ALA A 1035 -19.35 20.88 0.78
N VAL A 1036 -19.00 19.65 1.20
CA VAL A 1036 -18.56 19.35 2.58
C VAL A 1036 -17.31 20.17 2.93
N ALA A 1037 -16.28 20.12 2.09
CA ALA A 1037 -15.05 20.88 2.31
C ALA A 1037 -15.31 22.39 2.35
N GLY A 1038 -16.17 22.91 1.47
CA GLY A 1038 -16.53 24.32 1.44
C GLY A 1038 -17.26 24.79 2.70
N VAL A 1039 -18.21 24.00 3.22
CA VAL A 1039 -18.92 24.27 4.48
C VAL A 1039 -17.97 24.20 5.67
N LEU A 1040 -17.08 23.21 5.72
CA LEU A 1040 -16.08 23.09 6.79
C LEU A 1040 -15.06 24.24 6.77
N MET A 1041 -14.58 24.62 5.59
CA MET A 1041 -13.71 25.78 5.42
C MET A 1041 -14.40 27.07 5.87
N ALA A 1042 -15.67 27.24 5.52
CA ALA A 1042 -16.47 28.37 5.97
C ALA A 1042 -16.53 28.41 7.52
N LEU A 1043 -16.86 27.30 8.17
CA LEU A 1043 -16.94 27.23 9.63
C LEU A 1043 -15.58 27.40 10.33
N ALA A 1044 -14.50 26.91 9.71
CA ALA A 1044 -13.15 27.01 10.27
C ALA A 1044 -12.52 28.38 10.08
N THR A 1045 -12.78 29.04 8.95
CA THR A 1045 -11.99 30.21 8.49
C THR A 1045 -12.83 31.42 8.12
N GLY A 1046 -14.15 31.28 7.96
CA GLY A 1046 -15.02 32.33 7.45
C GLY A 1046 -14.89 32.57 5.94
N TYR A 1047 -14.19 31.71 5.21
CA TYR A 1047 -14.03 31.78 3.75
C TYR A 1047 -14.44 30.46 3.11
N ALA A 1048 -15.06 30.54 1.92
CA ALA A 1048 -15.52 29.38 1.17
C ALA A 1048 -15.04 29.46 -0.29
N PRO A 1049 -14.83 28.30 -0.95
CA PRO A 1049 -14.44 28.24 -2.36
C PRO A 1049 -15.66 28.49 -3.27
N ALA A 1050 -16.04 29.75 -3.38
CA ALA A 1050 -17.14 30.24 -4.20
C ALA A 1050 -16.87 31.69 -4.64
N ASP A 1051 -17.66 32.22 -5.57
CA ASP A 1051 -17.64 33.65 -5.90
C ASP A 1051 -18.40 34.48 -4.84
N GLU A 1052 -19.49 33.92 -4.32
CA GLU A 1052 -20.26 34.48 -3.19
C GLU A 1052 -20.71 33.34 -2.26
N ALA A 1053 -20.67 33.56 -0.94
CA ALA A 1053 -21.07 32.55 0.03
C ALA A 1053 -21.89 33.14 1.19
N THR A 1054 -23.01 32.49 1.52
CA THR A 1054 -23.88 32.79 2.66
C THR A 1054 -24.34 31.46 3.28
N MET A 1055 -24.34 31.34 4.61
CA MET A 1055 -24.80 30.12 5.31
C MET A 1055 -25.12 30.39 6.78
N PRO A 1056 -25.96 29.57 7.45
CA PRO A 1056 -26.02 29.56 8.90
C PRO A 1056 -24.78 28.92 9.51
N VAL A 1057 -24.65 29.00 10.83
CA VAL A 1057 -23.69 28.19 11.58
C VAL A 1057 -24.29 26.81 11.84
N PHE A 1058 -23.64 25.75 11.36
CA PHE A 1058 -24.00 24.37 11.65
C PHE A 1058 -23.26 23.88 12.90
N ASP A 1059 -23.91 23.03 13.69
CA ASP A 1059 -23.26 22.36 14.83
C ASP A 1059 -22.61 21.03 14.42
N THR A 1060 -22.90 20.52 13.24
CA THR A 1060 -22.23 19.34 12.69
C THR A 1060 -22.28 19.30 11.16
N VAL A 1061 -21.22 18.80 10.56
CA VAL A 1061 -21.13 18.40 9.15
C VAL A 1061 -20.84 16.91 9.08
N THR A 1062 -21.53 16.18 8.22
CA THR A 1062 -21.29 14.75 8.03
C THR A 1062 -21.06 14.41 6.56
N TYR A 1063 -20.16 13.46 6.32
CA TYR A 1063 -19.98 12.85 5.01
C TYR A 1063 -19.99 11.33 5.15
N LEU A 1064 -20.94 10.68 4.49
CA LEU A 1064 -20.98 9.23 4.33
C LEU A 1064 -20.61 8.90 2.89
N ASP A 1065 -19.50 8.19 2.73
CA ASP A 1065 -19.03 7.73 1.41
C ASP A 1065 -19.67 6.39 1.07
N ARG A 1066 -19.62 6.02 -0.21
CA ARG A 1066 -20.13 4.74 -0.68
C ARG A 1066 -19.39 3.56 -0.01
N VAL A 1067 -20.14 2.61 0.53
CA VAL A 1067 -19.58 1.34 1.03
C VAL A 1067 -19.37 0.37 -0.15
N VAL A 1068 -18.13 0.23 -0.61
CA VAL A 1068 -17.79 -0.60 -1.79
C VAL A 1068 -17.42 -2.05 -1.46
N GLU A 1069 -16.74 -2.34 -0.34
CA GLU A 1069 -16.24 -3.69 -0.02
C GLU A 1069 -16.11 -4.01 1.49
N LYS A 1070 -16.02 -5.32 1.80
CA LYS A 1070 -15.90 -5.89 3.15
C LYS A 1070 -14.52 -5.63 3.77
N GLN A 1071 -14.48 -5.04 4.96
CA GLN A 1071 -13.27 -5.10 5.81
C GLN A 1071 -13.20 -6.34 6.70
N ASP A 1072 -14.30 -7.08 6.89
CA ASP A 1072 -14.35 -8.19 7.85
C ASP A 1072 -15.20 -9.38 7.36
N SER A 1073 -14.75 -10.62 7.62
CA SER A 1073 -15.31 -11.82 6.97
C SER A 1073 -16.69 -12.25 7.48
N ASN A 1074 -17.20 -11.62 8.55
CA ASN A 1074 -18.40 -12.06 9.26
C ASN A 1074 -19.66 -11.24 8.93
N TYR A 1075 -19.53 -10.05 8.32
CA TYR A 1075 -20.67 -9.17 8.02
C TYR A 1075 -20.93 -9.03 6.51
N SER A 1076 -22.15 -8.64 6.14
CA SER A 1076 -22.46 -8.24 4.76
C SER A 1076 -22.11 -6.77 4.53
N ALA A 1077 -21.86 -6.35 3.29
CA ALA A 1077 -21.59 -4.94 2.97
C ALA A 1077 -22.74 -4.04 3.47
N PHE A 1078 -23.98 -4.50 3.32
CA PHE A 1078 -25.17 -3.82 3.86
C PHE A 1078 -25.20 -3.76 5.38
N SER A 1079 -24.79 -4.83 6.07
CA SER A 1079 -24.70 -4.83 7.53
C SER A 1079 -23.71 -3.77 8.04
N GLN A 1080 -22.60 -3.53 7.33
CA GLN A 1080 -21.63 -2.49 7.67
C GLN A 1080 -22.16 -1.10 7.33
N GLU A 1081 -22.76 -0.94 6.15
CA GLU A 1081 -23.41 0.30 5.74
C GLU A 1081 -24.49 0.73 6.77
N LEU A 1082 -25.27 -0.21 7.30
CA LEU A 1082 -26.24 0.07 8.37
C LEU A 1082 -25.62 0.59 9.67
N GLU A 1083 -24.40 0.18 10.03
CA GLU A 1083 -23.73 0.73 11.23
C GLU A 1083 -23.35 2.19 11.00
N TYR A 1084 -22.82 2.54 9.81
CA TYR A 1084 -22.55 3.94 9.46
C TYR A 1084 -23.83 4.78 9.44
N TRP A 1085 -24.93 4.24 8.91
CA TRP A 1085 -26.22 4.92 8.97
C TRP A 1085 -26.74 5.08 10.40
N LYS A 1086 -26.58 4.10 11.27
CA LYS A 1086 -26.96 4.22 12.69
C LYS A 1086 -26.15 5.31 13.39
N GLU A 1087 -24.85 5.36 13.14
CA GLU A 1087 -23.99 6.40 13.69
C GLU A 1087 -24.37 7.77 13.14
N LEU A 1088 -24.59 7.91 11.82
CA LEU A 1088 -25.02 9.15 11.18
C LEU A 1088 -26.37 9.62 11.74
N LEU A 1089 -27.39 8.76 11.78
CA LEU A 1089 -28.71 9.11 12.33
C LEU A 1089 -28.62 9.43 13.82
N GLY A 1090 -27.76 8.73 14.57
CA GLY A 1090 -27.45 9.03 15.96
C GLY A 1090 -26.88 10.44 16.13
N VAL A 1091 -25.88 10.79 15.32
CA VAL A 1091 -25.30 12.14 15.27
C VAL A 1091 -26.39 13.15 14.94
N LEU A 1092 -27.14 12.98 13.85
CA LEU A 1092 -28.22 13.91 13.46
C LEU A 1092 -29.23 14.12 14.59
N SER A 1093 -29.70 13.03 15.22
CA SER A 1093 -30.68 13.10 16.32
C SER A 1093 -30.19 13.85 17.57
N SER A 1094 -28.87 13.96 17.76
CA SER A 1094 -28.25 14.63 18.91
C SER A 1094 -27.92 16.11 18.65
N ARG A 1095 -28.09 16.57 17.41
CA ARG A 1095 -27.66 17.90 16.95
C ARG A 1095 -28.85 18.81 16.63
N LYS A 1096 -28.62 20.12 16.67
CA LYS A 1096 -29.62 21.16 16.39
C LYS A 1096 -29.72 21.51 14.92
N ALA A 1097 -28.61 21.52 14.18
CA ALA A 1097 -28.60 21.93 12.77
C ALA A 1097 -27.36 21.36 12.05
N ALA A 1098 -27.58 20.34 11.23
CA ALA A 1098 -26.49 19.60 10.59
C ALA A 1098 -26.57 19.74 9.06
N PHE A 1099 -25.40 19.73 8.42
CA PHE A 1099 -25.26 19.59 6.98
C PHE A 1099 -24.72 18.18 6.67
N ALA A 1100 -25.57 17.31 6.14
CA ALA A 1100 -25.24 15.93 5.84
C ALA A 1100 -25.10 15.71 4.34
N VAL A 1101 -24.05 14.99 3.94
CA VAL A 1101 -23.82 14.59 2.55
C VAL A 1101 -23.59 13.09 2.51
N VAL A 1102 -24.29 12.42 1.59
CA VAL A 1102 -24.26 10.96 1.46
C VAL A 1102 -24.07 10.58 0.00
N ASP A 1103 -22.96 9.93 -0.31
CA ASP A 1103 -22.68 9.41 -1.65
C ASP A 1103 -23.22 7.97 -1.79
N GLU A 1104 -24.07 7.75 -2.80
CA GLU A 1104 -24.70 6.48 -3.17
C GLU A 1104 -25.40 5.75 -2.01
N ALA A 1105 -26.36 6.43 -1.37
CA ALA A 1105 -27.12 5.93 -0.24
C ALA A 1105 -27.72 4.53 -0.47
N PHE A 1106 -27.48 3.61 0.47
CA PHE A 1106 -28.03 2.24 0.51
C PHE A 1106 -27.71 1.42 -0.76
N SER A 1107 -26.57 1.69 -1.40
CA SER A 1107 -26.17 1.04 -2.66
C SER A 1107 -25.81 -0.43 -2.53
N THR A 1108 -25.68 -0.96 -1.30
CA THR A 1108 -25.31 -2.36 -1.06
C THR A 1108 -26.49 -3.34 -0.93
N THR A 1109 -27.74 -2.86 -1.03
CA THR A 1109 -28.99 -3.65 -0.99
C THR A 1109 -29.71 -3.66 -2.34
N SER A 1110 -30.77 -4.47 -2.50
CA SER A 1110 -31.58 -4.47 -3.72
C SER A 1110 -32.30 -3.13 -3.95
N PRO A 1111 -32.57 -2.75 -5.22
CA PRO A 1111 -33.15 -1.45 -5.59
C PRO A 1111 -34.42 -1.07 -4.83
N GLY A 1112 -35.35 -2.00 -4.61
CA GLY A 1112 -36.58 -1.71 -3.86
C GLY A 1112 -36.32 -1.35 -2.41
N TYR A 1113 -35.38 -2.05 -1.76
CA TYR A 1113 -34.96 -1.73 -0.40
C TYR A 1113 -34.13 -0.45 -0.34
N GLN A 1114 -33.24 -0.22 -1.32
CA GLN A 1114 -32.49 1.04 -1.41
C GLN A 1114 -33.44 2.24 -1.47
N ALA A 1115 -34.49 2.16 -2.29
CA ALA A 1115 -35.51 3.20 -2.39
C ALA A 1115 -36.28 3.36 -1.07
N ALA A 1116 -36.66 2.26 -0.41
CA ALA A 1116 -37.35 2.29 0.88
C ALA A 1116 -36.50 2.93 1.99
N PHE A 1117 -35.24 2.51 2.14
CA PHE A 1117 -34.32 3.05 3.15
C PHE A 1117 -33.94 4.50 2.87
N SER A 1118 -33.65 4.86 1.61
CA SER A 1118 -33.38 6.25 1.23
C SER A 1118 -34.59 7.14 1.52
N SER A 1119 -35.80 6.67 1.22
CA SER A 1119 -37.03 7.41 1.48
C SER A 1119 -37.29 7.56 2.98
N ALA A 1120 -36.99 6.53 3.78
CA ALA A 1120 -37.11 6.59 5.23
C ALA A 1120 -36.15 7.62 5.84
N VAL A 1121 -34.88 7.65 5.41
CA VAL A 1121 -33.90 8.65 5.86
C VAL A 1121 -34.30 10.05 5.43
N VAL A 1122 -34.73 10.22 4.17
CA VAL A 1122 -35.20 11.52 3.67
C VAL A 1122 -36.40 12.00 4.48
N ALA A 1123 -37.33 11.11 4.83
CA ALA A 1123 -38.44 11.44 5.71
C ALA A 1123 -37.97 11.85 7.12
N GLU A 1124 -37.03 11.12 7.73
CA GLU A 1124 -36.45 11.51 9.01
C GLU A 1124 -35.77 12.89 8.95
N VAL A 1125 -35.01 13.17 7.88
CA VAL A 1125 -34.40 14.49 7.68
C VAL A 1125 -35.47 15.56 7.51
N LEU A 1126 -36.49 15.35 6.67
CA LEU A 1126 -37.57 16.32 6.50
C LEU A 1126 -38.36 16.58 7.79
N ASN A 1127 -38.41 15.63 8.72
CA ASN A 1127 -39.03 15.76 10.04
C ASN A 1127 -38.09 16.37 11.11
N SER A 1128 -36.83 16.62 10.74
CA SER A 1128 -35.81 17.27 11.56
C SER A 1128 -35.52 18.66 11.00
N PRO A 1129 -34.47 19.38 11.46
CA PRO A 1129 -34.04 20.61 10.80
C PRO A 1129 -32.81 20.54 9.89
N HIS A 1130 -32.22 19.35 9.74
CA HIS A 1130 -30.96 19.18 9.03
C HIS A 1130 -31.10 19.39 7.51
N PHE A 1131 -29.99 19.64 6.83
CA PHE A 1131 -29.91 19.59 5.38
C PHE A 1131 -29.26 18.29 4.95
N LEU A 1132 -29.75 17.70 3.85
CA LEU A 1132 -29.23 16.47 3.29
C LEU A 1132 -28.98 16.62 1.79
N MET A 1133 -27.74 16.44 1.38
CA MET A 1133 -27.36 16.13 0.00
C MET A 1133 -27.21 14.62 -0.12
N LEU A 1134 -27.91 13.99 -1.06
CA LEU A 1134 -27.88 12.55 -1.23
C LEU A 1134 -27.74 12.22 -2.71
N SER A 1135 -26.64 11.58 -3.10
CA SER A 1135 -26.54 11.00 -4.44
C SER A 1135 -27.16 9.61 -4.49
N THR A 1136 -27.76 9.28 -5.63
CA THR A 1136 -28.27 7.95 -5.90
C THR A 1136 -28.31 7.65 -7.39
N HIS A 1137 -28.11 6.37 -7.74
CA HIS A 1137 -28.34 5.84 -9.09
C HIS A 1137 -29.74 5.21 -9.23
N ASN A 1138 -30.52 5.21 -8.13
CA ASN A 1138 -31.83 4.61 -8.09
C ASN A 1138 -32.89 5.63 -8.52
N HIS A 1139 -33.24 5.59 -9.80
CA HIS A 1139 -34.25 6.46 -10.39
C HIS A 1139 -35.64 6.28 -9.76
N ASP A 1140 -35.96 5.09 -9.24
CA ASP A 1140 -37.23 4.83 -8.55
C ASP A 1140 -37.26 5.54 -7.19
N ALA A 1141 -36.14 5.54 -6.46
CA ALA A 1141 -36.00 6.31 -5.22
C ALA A 1141 -36.23 7.80 -5.48
N VAL A 1142 -35.59 8.36 -6.50
CA VAL A 1142 -35.74 9.77 -6.87
C VAL A 1142 -37.16 10.08 -7.32
N SER A 1143 -37.74 9.23 -8.17
CA SER A 1143 -39.11 9.39 -8.65
C SER A 1143 -40.08 9.34 -7.48
N SER A 1144 -39.99 8.35 -6.60
CA SER A 1144 -40.88 8.22 -5.44
C SER A 1144 -40.79 9.42 -4.48
N LEU A 1145 -39.60 9.96 -4.26
CA LEU A 1145 -39.37 11.13 -3.40
C LEU A 1145 -39.79 12.45 -4.03
N THR A 1146 -39.80 12.55 -5.35
CA THR A 1146 -40.11 13.82 -6.06
C THR A 1146 -41.53 13.88 -6.61
N SER A 1147 -42.20 12.73 -6.80
CA SER A 1147 -43.55 12.63 -7.38
C SER A 1147 -44.61 13.36 -6.56
N ASP A 1148 -44.43 13.46 -5.25
CA ASP A 1148 -45.39 14.11 -4.34
C ASP A 1148 -45.30 15.64 -4.35
N GLY A 1149 -44.34 16.21 -5.10
CA GLY A 1149 -44.17 17.66 -5.22
C GLY A 1149 -43.82 18.34 -3.89
N ILE A 1150 -43.18 17.61 -2.96
CA ILE A 1150 -42.75 18.14 -1.66
C ILE A 1150 -41.79 19.30 -1.92
N PRO A 1151 -42.16 20.56 -1.60
CA PRO A 1151 -41.39 21.73 -2.00
C PRO A 1151 -39.96 21.79 -1.43
N LEU A 1152 -39.66 20.97 -0.43
CA LEU A 1152 -38.37 20.92 0.25
C LEU A 1152 -37.39 19.91 -0.36
N ILE A 1153 -37.83 19.08 -1.32
CA ILE A 1153 -36.99 18.13 -2.03
C ILE A 1153 -36.73 18.68 -3.44
N LYS A 1154 -35.45 18.88 -3.79
CA LYS A 1154 -35.05 19.15 -5.17
C LYS A 1154 -34.27 17.99 -5.74
N SER A 1155 -34.58 17.61 -6.98
CA SER A 1155 -33.72 16.72 -7.77
C SER A 1155 -32.80 17.54 -8.66
N SER A 1156 -31.58 17.06 -8.82
CA SER A 1156 -30.61 17.61 -9.75
C SER A 1156 -29.82 16.49 -10.41
N HIS A 1157 -29.33 16.75 -11.61
CA HIS A 1157 -28.49 15.80 -12.35
C HIS A 1157 -27.28 16.50 -12.98
N PHE A 1158 -26.19 15.76 -13.12
CA PHE A 1158 -25.04 16.22 -13.90
C PHE A 1158 -25.29 16.03 -15.38
N VAL A 1159 -25.16 17.10 -16.16
CA VAL A 1159 -25.37 17.10 -17.60
C VAL A 1159 -24.26 16.30 -18.29
N PHE A 1160 -24.66 15.37 -19.15
CA PHE A 1160 -23.76 14.63 -20.03
C PHE A 1160 -24.42 14.42 -21.40
N ASP A 1161 -23.59 14.32 -22.42
CA ASP A 1161 -24.02 13.94 -23.77
C ASP A 1161 -23.35 12.64 -24.19
N VAL A 1162 -24.02 11.87 -25.03
CA VAL A 1162 -23.46 10.69 -25.70
C VAL A 1162 -23.32 11.00 -27.17
N LYS A 1163 -22.08 10.98 -27.69
CA LYS A 1163 -21.81 11.20 -29.12
C LYS A 1163 -20.57 10.41 -29.54
N ASP A 1164 -20.58 9.82 -30.74
CA ASP A 1164 -19.43 9.14 -31.35
C ASP A 1164 -18.79 8.06 -30.43
N HIS A 1165 -19.62 7.27 -29.73
CA HIS A 1165 -19.19 6.26 -28.75
C HIS A 1165 -18.43 6.81 -27.53
N GLN A 1166 -18.53 8.10 -27.24
CA GLN A 1166 -17.95 8.73 -26.06
C GLN A 1166 -19.03 9.44 -25.23
N ILE A 1167 -18.94 9.31 -23.90
CA ILE A 1167 -19.69 10.17 -23.00
C ILE A 1167 -18.88 11.44 -22.76
N LYS A 1168 -19.47 12.58 -23.07
CA LYS A 1168 -18.96 13.89 -22.70
C LYS A 1168 -19.65 14.35 -21.43
N TYR A 1169 -18.93 14.32 -20.31
CA TYR A 1169 -19.38 14.92 -19.06
C TYR A 1169 -19.20 16.44 -19.13
N HIS A 1170 -20.27 17.21 -18.91
CA HIS A 1170 -20.15 18.67 -18.82
C HIS A 1170 -19.82 19.15 -17.42
N TYR A 1171 -19.90 18.26 -16.43
CA TYR A 1171 -19.67 18.54 -15.00
C TYR A 1171 -20.53 19.70 -14.45
N ARG A 1172 -21.62 20.03 -15.15
CA ARG A 1172 -22.58 21.07 -14.77
C ARG A 1172 -23.81 20.42 -14.16
N LEU A 1173 -24.23 20.93 -13.02
CA LEU A 1173 -25.45 20.53 -12.33
C LEU A 1173 -26.64 21.26 -12.95
N GLN A 1174 -27.73 20.52 -13.17
CA GLN A 1174 -28.99 21.06 -13.66
C GLN A 1174 -30.15 20.52 -12.81
N GLU A 1175 -31.14 21.38 -12.54
CA GLU A 1175 -32.36 20.97 -11.83
C GLU A 1175 -33.19 19.98 -12.64
N GLY A 1176 -33.82 19.04 -11.94
CA GLY A 1176 -34.65 17.99 -12.50
C GLY A 1176 -33.94 16.65 -12.60
N HIS A 1177 -34.66 15.69 -13.18
CA HIS A 1177 -34.25 14.30 -13.29
C HIS A 1177 -34.08 13.91 -14.76
N GLN A 1178 -32.87 13.50 -15.15
CA GLN A 1178 -32.61 12.98 -16.49
C GLN A 1178 -32.79 11.46 -16.51
N THR A 1179 -33.53 10.94 -17.48
CA THR A 1179 -33.67 9.51 -17.72
C THR A 1179 -32.34 8.91 -18.17
N SER A 1180 -32.14 7.63 -17.90
CA SER A 1180 -30.94 6.92 -18.33
C SER A 1180 -30.81 6.86 -19.86
N HIS A 1181 -29.57 6.94 -20.36
CA HIS A 1181 -29.22 6.83 -21.78
C HIS A 1181 -28.64 5.45 -22.12
N ALA A 1182 -28.84 4.44 -21.27
CA ALA A 1182 -28.21 3.11 -21.41
C ALA A 1182 -28.47 2.46 -22.78
N VAL A 1183 -29.73 2.49 -23.25
CA VAL A 1183 -30.09 1.91 -24.57
C VAL A 1183 -29.44 2.68 -25.72
N GLU A 1184 -29.37 4.01 -25.65
CA GLU A 1184 -28.72 4.84 -26.68
C GLU A 1184 -27.20 4.64 -26.70
N VAL A 1185 -26.58 4.52 -25.52
CA VAL A 1185 -25.17 4.15 -25.37
C VAL A 1185 -24.94 2.76 -25.96
N ALA A 1186 -25.78 1.77 -25.63
CA ALA A 1186 -25.64 0.42 -26.13
C ALA A 1186 -25.82 0.32 -27.66
N ARG A 1187 -26.76 1.10 -28.21
CA ARG A 1187 -26.94 1.31 -29.66
C ARG A 1187 -25.68 1.85 -30.29
N THR A 1188 -25.13 2.90 -29.71
CA THR A 1188 -23.88 3.51 -30.17
C THR A 1188 -22.78 2.45 -30.15
N MET A 1189 -22.56 1.72 -29.05
CA MET A 1189 -21.54 0.64 -28.97
C MET A 1189 -21.76 -0.54 -29.96
N GLY A 1190 -22.92 -0.59 -30.62
CA GLY A 1190 -23.25 -1.57 -31.64
C GLY A 1190 -23.72 -2.90 -31.07
N LEU A 1191 -24.46 -2.87 -29.95
CA LEU A 1191 -25.26 -3.99 -29.50
C LEU A 1191 -26.34 -4.30 -30.56
N PRO A 1192 -26.72 -5.58 -30.79
CA PRO A 1192 -27.73 -5.93 -31.79
C PRO A 1192 -29.04 -5.13 -31.65
N GLU A 1193 -29.55 -4.58 -32.76
CA GLU A 1193 -30.81 -3.80 -32.79
C GLU A 1193 -32.04 -4.60 -32.33
N GLU A 1194 -32.02 -5.93 -32.46
CA GLU A 1194 -33.07 -6.81 -31.92
C GLU A 1194 -33.14 -6.70 -30.38
N ILE A 1195 -31.99 -6.66 -29.70
CA ILE A 1195 -31.93 -6.48 -28.24
C ILE A 1195 -32.43 -5.10 -27.87
N LEU A 1196 -31.97 -4.07 -28.57
CA LEU A 1196 -32.26 -2.66 -28.27
C LEU A 1196 -33.71 -2.27 -28.52
N LYS A 1197 -34.43 -2.96 -29.41
CA LYS A 1197 -35.87 -2.76 -29.64
C LYS A 1197 -36.73 -3.48 -28.62
N ASN A 1198 -36.24 -4.59 -28.07
CA ASN A 1198 -36.94 -5.39 -27.07
C ASN A 1198 -36.70 -4.90 -25.64
N SER A 1199 -35.60 -4.16 -25.41
CA SER A 1199 -35.30 -3.43 -24.17
C SER A 1199 -36.03 -2.10 -24.12
#